data_AF-A0A178B575-F1
#
_entry.id   AF-A0A178B575-F1
#
_cell.length_a   1.000
_cell.length_b   1.000
_cell.length_c   1.000
_cell.angle_alpha   90.00
_cell.angle_beta   90.00
_cell.angle_gamma   90.00
#
_symmetry.space_group_name_H-M   'P 1'
#
loop_
_entity.id
_entity.type
_entity.pdbx_description
1 polymer ?
#
loop_
_entity_poly.entity_id
_entity_poly.type
_entity_poly.pdbx_seq_one_letter_code
_entity_poly.pdbx_strand_id
1 'polypeptide(L)'
;MRLNSYLVPWLLSYTAVQCAPTGNDAPGIGVELEVRKFKLENKGEAAMNTRSNEDIAKVKGAVLLAVDLPKEQAGITCGEYWDLTAEHGGREPESGVSDLTWEWIINGQTLKMKKSNKAEDDLVLPGVFREIREKLKQLNPKKGDKFGIFNMIDPKWGVWTLTEPATYEEASTFPGIQVTAPLPMEAIQELISITINEEDLNGNENVKRTFVPTARAKYSNMVLITKYDLGDVYEGTEDITSDMLGFYSLLMSYVKIAATMTDADRPNGPKQKLNIMPRTDWKTMYNMYAKEDDNTRKTKCRPKKKNKDQPLLDIVRDLAKKKQIPGDIDTATFKWEKVQPIREAGTRGVCANMAGSVTARALQRRGRADTTSTWSTKNDDIAKKELSVKSWIEGLDSNIDPLSAMDEIVWDGQIGGLGDRLEAPLYPEAAVDDSKYPLFELRDLNGGGMDRVEGFLTEVEVQIKKWHQEPPETKAGKRVKRAKAGACKKPEIDNGEKCTGNSALNAQKKCETCAKGTKPNVGNTECVPDVPDNDKEKGKCKDEGYILDPAQGGQNKDTENPVCTLDDSKKCDDPSQTAVTRSPKNKVEPKDAASYSAECAKDDDPNFRCQDNKTYHHKEIDNSGDEKKIKHSCRATRNTKKEQADKYNKRVETAKEEKKKTTGNKQTDKKESARRGRNGMCWSLLVGLGAWDLAEVEAMSPDEVDGMLELWPENDQEPKYLEDHMITIGKKSGTVVGGIETETAGIGLPIVYVVKGIIKLFKIFGKGSRAAPAPAKKDFYSDIKAAGSRPKAPPKSIDAAKNSGMVAKIMKDKRFLDCLAVAPAAAAAATKVKRDDPPNFFDVNELRVKVDWNAPPNNFKIPSWEYEDRQITVRLGVDTDNIFKEGGAKDWASTYPDRINRPGRLEYENCQVIPDEFKNKVTAVETWGGCCAYYKDNDCKDTSFMFAMTDREDWKLKGDHNDNMEALWCTFEANCKGAPGVPA
;
A
#
# COMPACT_ATOMS: atom_id res chain seq x y z
N MET A 1 -52.43 -7.94 31.43
CA MET A 1 -51.49 -6.99 30.78
C MET A 1 -50.41 -7.85 30.12
N ARG A 2 -50.64 -8.43 28.93
CA ARG A 2 -50.32 -7.92 27.57
C ARG A 2 -48.87 -7.39 27.49
N LEU A 3 -47.94 -7.92 26.69
CA LEU A 3 -47.99 -8.84 25.55
C LEU A 3 -46.58 -9.41 25.24
N ASN A 4 -46.53 -10.65 24.75
CA ASN A 4 -45.45 -11.29 23.98
C ASN A 4 -44.99 -10.43 22.77
N SER A 5 -43.79 -10.68 22.21
CA SER A 5 -43.61 -11.29 20.87
C SER A 5 -42.17 -11.35 20.36
N TYR A 6 -41.84 -12.52 19.80
CA TYR A 6 -40.77 -12.85 18.86
C TYR A 6 -40.75 -11.98 17.59
N LEU A 7 -39.57 -11.78 16.96
CA LEU A 7 -39.33 -11.99 15.52
C LEU A 7 -37.87 -11.66 15.10
N VAL A 8 -37.28 -12.62 14.39
CA VAL A 8 -36.11 -12.58 13.48
C VAL A 8 -36.69 -13.09 12.13
N PRO A 9 -36.22 -12.85 10.86
CA PRO A 9 -35.00 -12.17 10.33
C PRO A 9 -35.20 -11.35 8.99
N TRP A 10 -34.06 -10.90 8.41
CA TRP A 10 -33.71 -10.62 6.98
C TRP A 10 -33.68 -9.19 6.40
N LEU A 11 -32.56 -8.96 5.68
CA LEU A 11 -32.21 -7.99 4.63
C LEU A 11 -31.80 -6.56 5.05
N LEU A 12 -30.50 -6.29 4.99
CA LEU A 12 -29.92 -5.35 4.01
C LEU A 12 -28.38 -5.42 4.03
N SER A 13 -27.83 -5.94 2.93
CA SER A 13 -26.72 -5.38 2.17
C SER A 13 -25.38 -5.09 2.88
N TYR A 14 -24.38 -5.89 2.49
CA TYR A 14 -23.02 -5.44 2.28
C TYR A 14 -23.01 -4.05 1.60
N THR A 15 -22.57 -3.02 2.32
CA THR A 15 -21.82 -1.93 1.73
C THR A 15 -20.41 -2.03 2.28
N ALA A 16 -19.46 -2.17 1.35
CA ALA A 16 -18.06 -1.91 1.63
C ALA A 16 -17.98 -0.58 2.38
N VAL A 17 -17.49 -0.60 3.61
CA VAL A 17 -16.93 0.60 4.23
C VAL A 17 -15.65 0.87 3.44
N GLN A 18 -15.82 1.56 2.31
CA GLN A 18 -14.83 2.51 1.86
C GLN A 18 -14.56 3.37 3.09
N CYS A 19 -13.39 3.20 3.71
CA CYS A 19 -12.89 4.12 4.70
C CYS A 19 -12.84 5.49 4.03
N ALA A 20 -13.90 6.28 4.21
CA ALA A 20 -13.82 7.71 4.01
C ALA A 20 -12.70 8.22 4.93
N PRO A 21 -11.81 9.10 4.44
CA PRO A 21 -10.72 9.63 5.24
C PRO A 21 -11.32 10.44 6.39
N THR A 22 -11.33 9.87 7.60
CA THR A 22 -11.78 10.57 8.80
C THR A 22 -10.66 11.51 9.26
N GLY A 23 -10.70 12.76 8.78
CA GLY A 23 -10.50 13.96 9.60
C GLY A 23 -9.10 14.35 10.10
N ASN A 24 -8.01 13.61 9.87
CA ASN A 24 -6.68 13.97 10.36
C ASN A 24 -5.59 13.97 9.26
N ASP A 25 -5.85 14.65 8.14
CA ASP A 25 -4.86 14.81 7.05
C ASP A 25 -3.71 15.77 7.42
N ALA A 26 -3.73 16.39 8.61
CA ALA A 26 -2.66 17.27 9.06
C ALA A 26 -1.32 16.49 9.14
N PRO A 27 -0.20 17.12 8.73
CA PRO A 27 1.11 16.51 8.82
C PRO A 27 1.50 16.24 10.28
N GLY A 28 2.05 15.06 10.50
CA GLY A 28 2.62 14.61 11.75
C GLY A 28 4.01 15.18 11.99
N ILE A 29 4.41 15.28 13.25
CA ILE A 29 5.79 15.60 13.64
C ILE A 29 6.23 14.67 14.76
N GLY A 30 7.20 13.81 14.47
CA GLY A 30 7.79 12.86 15.40
C GLY A 30 9.17 13.30 15.86
N VAL A 31 9.54 12.95 17.09
CA VAL A 31 10.85 13.27 17.66
C VAL A 31 11.36 12.09 18.46
N GLU A 32 12.62 11.73 18.28
CA GLU A 32 13.33 10.77 19.15
C GLU A 32 14.37 11.56 19.97
N LEU A 33 14.33 11.37 21.29
CA LEU A 33 15.28 11.94 22.26
C LEU A 33 16.09 10.78 22.87
N GLU A 34 17.23 10.46 22.28
CA GLU A 34 18.12 9.40 22.74
C GLU A 34 18.97 9.88 23.92
N VAL A 35 18.81 9.28 25.10
CA VAL A 35 19.64 9.61 26.27
C VAL A 35 20.48 8.43 26.73
N ARG A 36 21.72 8.42 26.24
CA ARG A 36 22.74 7.41 26.54
C ARG A 36 23.29 7.45 27.97
N LYS A 37 22.91 8.47 28.76
CA LYS A 37 23.33 8.63 30.15
C LYS A 37 22.56 7.70 31.10
N PHE A 38 21.32 7.38 30.77
CA PHE A 38 20.53 6.41 31.51
C PHE A 38 20.88 5.03 31.02
N LYS A 39 21.61 4.25 31.83
CA LYS A 39 22.01 2.88 31.49
C LYS A 39 21.21 1.88 32.29
N LEU A 40 20.69 0.89 31.60
CA LEU A 40 19.91 -0.20 32.14
C LEU A 40 20.70 -1.49 31.95
N GLU A 41 20.99 -2.17 33.05
CA GLU A 41 21.63 -3.48 33.03
C GLU A 41 20.67 -4.56 33.49
N ASN A 42 20.68 -5.69 32.78
CA ASN A 42 19.98 -6.89 33.22
C ASN A 42 20.97 -8.01 33.53
N LYS A 43 20.96 -8.45 34.78
CA LYS A 43 21.85 -9.52 35.27
C LYS A 43 21.22 -10.92 35.21
N GLY A 44 20.03 -11.05 34.65
CA GLY A 44 19.39 -12.33 34.39
C GLY A 44 20.19 -13.13 33.36
N GLU A 45 20.35 -14.43 33.60
CA GLU A 45 21.11 -15.33 32.74
C GLU A 45 20.62 -15.30 31.29
N ALA A 46 19.31 -15.21 31.05
CA ALA A 46 18.76 -15.10 29.70
C ALA A 46 19.19 -13.80 29.00
N ALA A 47 19.18 -12.65 29.69
CA ALA A 47 19.58 -11.37 29.11
C ALA A 47 21.09 -11.33 28.82
N MET A 48 21.92 -11.90 29.69
CA MET A 48 23.38 -11.98 29.47
C MET A 48 23.77 -12.94 28.36
N ASN A 49 23.07 -14.08 28.25
CA ASN A 49 23.40 -15.12 27.26
C ASN A 49 22.78 -14.84 25.89
N THR A 50 21.80 -13.94 25.81
CA THR A 50 21.14 -13.62 24.55
C THR A 50 21.91 -12.56 23.78
N ARG A 51 22.55 -13.02 22.72
CA ARG A 51 23.22 -12.20 21.70
C ARG A 51 22.45 -12.16 20.38
N SER A 52 21.22 -12.68 20.37
CA SER A 52 20.39 -12.70 19.18
C SER A 52 20.01 -11.27 18.79
N ASN A 53 20.30 -10.90 17.53
CA ASN A 53 19.81 -9.67 16.94
C ASN A 53 18.28 -9.59 17.00
N GLU A 54 17.57 -10.73 16.93
CA GLU A 54 16.11 -10.79 17.06
C GLU A 54 15.62 -10.25 18.40
N ASP A 55 16.28 -10.66 19.48
CA ASP A 55 15.84 -10.30 20.83
C ASP A 55 16.26 -8.86 21.16
N ILE A 56 17.40 -8.40 20.65
CA ILE A 56 17.76 -6.97 20.67
C ILE A 56 16.69 -6.16 19.93
N ALA A 57 16.24 -6.64 18.76
CA ALA A 57 15.21 -5.97 17.97
C ALA A 57 13.84 -5.94 18.63
N LYS A 58 13.51 -6.93 19.48
CA LYS A 58 12.28 -6.98 20.32
C LYS A 58 12.32 -5.98 21.47
N VAL A 59 13.50 -5.80 22.07
CA VAL A 59 13.70 -4.87 23.19
C VAL A 59 13.83 -3.42 22.72
N LYS A 60 14.55 -3.18 21.62
CA LYS A 60 14.78 -1.83 21.10
C LYS A 60 13.47 -1.20 20.63
N GLY A 61 13.16 -0.02 21.17
CA GLY A 61 11.93 0.74 20.95
C GLY A 61 10.73 0.19 21.73
N ALA A 62 10.93 -0.76 22.65
CA ALA A 62 9.87 -1.25 23.53
C ALA A 62 9.71 -0.33 24.76
N VAL A 63 8.47 -0.15 25.22
CA VAL A 63 8.14 0.76 26.33
C VAL A 63 8.73 0.25 27.64
N LEU A 64 9.39 1.14 28.37
CA LEU A 64 9.91 0.89 29.72
C LEU A 64 8.80 1.14 30.76
N LEU A 65 8.67 0.23 31.72
CA LEU A 65 7.72 0.34 32.83
C LEU A 65 8.47 0.31 34.16
N ALA A 66 8.28 1.33 35.00
CA ALA A 66 8.86 1.32 36.35
C ALA A 66 8.17 0.25 37.21
N VAL A 67 8.94 -0.69 37.78
CA VAL A 67 8.41 -1.89 38.45
C VAL A 67 8.05 -1.63 39.92
N ASP A 68 8.85 -0.80 40.59
CA ASP A 68 8.71 -0.56 42.04
C ASP A 68 7.81 0.64 42.36
N LEU A 69 7.18 1.26 41.35
CA LEU A 69 6.25 2.36 41.56
C LEU A 69 4.83 1.85 41.84
N PRO A 70 4.04 2.58 42.66
CA PRO A 70 2.62 2.30 42.83
C PRO A 70 1.91 2.22 41.46
N LYS A 71 0.86 1.39 41.35
CA LYS A 71 0.14 1.19 40.09
C LYS A 71 -0.39 2.50 39.50
N GLU A 72 -0.75 3.48 40.32
CA GLU A 72 -1.21 4.80 39.86
C GLU A 72 -0.09 5.61 39.19
N GLN A 73 1.17 5.25 39.42
CA GLN A 73 2.38 5.86 38.85
C GLN A 73 3.03 4.99 37.76
N ALA A 74 2.51 3.79 37.49
CA ALA A 74 3.05 2.90 36.46
C ALA A 74 3.01 3.52 35.04
N GLY A 75 2.11 4.48 34.80
CA GLY A 75 2.02 5.24 33.55
C GLY A 75 2.95 6.46 33.46
N ILE A 76 3.87 6.67 34.41
CA ILE A 76 4.78 7.83 34.40
C ILE A 76 5.76 7.83 33.22
N THR A 77 5.95 6.67 32.59
CA THR A 77 6.87 6.46 31.47
C THR A 77 6.19 6.59 30.10
N CYS A 78 4.93 6.99 30.03
CA CYS A 78 4.27 7.33 28.77
C CYS A 78 3.24 8.46 28.93
N GLY A 79 2.86 9.05 27.81
CA GLY A 79 1.78 10.04 27.69
C GLY A 79 0.94 9.79 26.44
N GLU A 80 0.08 10.73 26.10
CA GLU A 80 -0.82 10.62 24.94
C GLU A 80 -0.05 10.54 23.61
N TYR A 81 1.07 11.28 23.53
CA TYR A 81 1.85 11.47 22.31
C TYR A 81 3.27 10.96 22.41
N TRP A 82 3.67 10.37 23.53
CA TRP A 82 5.06 9.98 23.74
C TRP A 82 5.19 8.74 24.62
N ASP A 83 6.27 7.98 24.40
CA ASP A 83 6.63 6.80 25.18
C ASP A 83 8.12 6.89 25.57
N LEU A 84 8.45 6.54 26.82
CA LEU A 84 9.82 6.20 27.21
C LEU A 84 10.08 4.74 26.83
N THR A 85 11.07 4.53 25.99
CA THR A 85 11.43 3.24 25.43
C THR A 85 12.88 2.88 25.70
N ALA A 86 13.18 1.59 25.57
CA ALA A 86 14.54 1.08 25.64
C ALA A 86 15.23 1.22 24.28
N GLU A 87 16.44 1.76 24.28
CA GLU A 87 17.35 1.77 23.12
C GLU A 87 18.56 0.88 23.45
N HIS A 88 19.28 0.37 22.44
CA HIS A 88 20.49 -0.41 22.67
C HIS A 88 21.70 0.53 22.84
N GLY A 89 22.46 0.36 23.94
CA GLY A 89 23.54 1.29 24.31
C GLY A 89 24.70 1.38 23.30
N GLY A 90 24.82 0.39 22.42
CA GLY A 90 25.68 0.42 21.24
C GLY A 90 27.18 0.40 21.53
N ARG A 91 27.58 0.11 22.78
CA ARG A 91 28.99 0.16 23.19
C ARG A 91 29.77 -1.05 22.70
N GLU A 92 29.18 -2.25 22.76
CA GLU A 92 29.80 -3.47 22.25
C GLU A 92 28.73 -4.41 21.67
N PRO A 93 28.96 -5.04 20.50
CA PRO A 93 28.07 -6.10 19.99
C PRO A 93 27.88 -7.26 20.97
N GLU A 94 28.81 -7.42 21.92
CA GLU A 94 28.86 -8.52 22.88
C GLU A 94 27.93 -8.35 24.09
N SER A 95 27.49 -7.13 24.40
CA SER A 95 26.61 -6.87 25.55
C SER A 95 25.15 -7.30 25.32
N GLY A 96 24.76 -7.59 24.08
CA GLY A 96 23.47 -8.17 23.75
C GLY A 96 22.29 -7.34 24.27
N VAL A 97 21.25 -8.03 24.78
CA VAL A 97 20.03 -7.39 25.33
C VAL A 97 20.27 -6.81 26.74
N SER A 98 21.44 -7.05 27.33
CA SER A 98 21.73 -6.68 28.72
C SER A 98 22.11 -5.22 28.91
N ASP A 99 22.52 -4.49 27.87
CA ASP A 99 22.95 -3.08 27.93
C ASP A 99 22.01 -2.18 27.12
N LEU A 100 21.07 -1.55 27.83
CA LEU A 100 20.08 -0.67 27.24
C LEU A 100 20.26 0.76 27.74
N THR A 101 19.81 1.72 26.93
CA THR A 101 19.69 3.13 27.28
C THR A 101 18.26 3.61 27.14
N TRP A 102 17.99 4.85 27.52
CA TRP A 102 16.67 5.46 27.38
C TRP A 102 16.52 6.18 26.06
N GLU A 103 15.32 6.11 25.51
CA GLU A 103 14.88 6.91 24.37
C GLU A 103 13.43 7.37 24.61
N TRP A 104 13.17 8.67 24.51
CA TRP A 104 11.79 9.15 24.42
C TRP A 104 11.39 9.28 22.96
N ILE A 105 10.28 8.63 22.59
CA ILE A 105 9.71 8.71 21.26
C ILE A 105 8.43 9.54 21.33
N ILE A 106 8.43 10.72 20.72
CA ILE A 106 7.24 11.51 20.42
C ILE A 106 6.66 11.00 19.09
N ASN A 107 5.45 10.47 19.13
CA ASN A 107 4.84 9.77 18.01
C ASN A 107 4.18 10.73 17.01
N GLY A 108 4.87 11.02 15.90
CA GLY A 108 4.32 11.87 14.83
C GLY A 108 3.11 11.28 14.09
N GLN A 109 2.79 10.00 14.28
CA GLN A 109 1.56 9.43 13.73
C GLN A 109 0.33 9.97 14.46
N THR A 110 0.43 10.20 15.78
CA THR A 110 -0.66 10.71 16.62
C THR A 110 -0.53 12.21 16.84
N LEU A 111 0.68 12.73 17.03
CA LEU A 111 0.94 14.15 17.20
C LEU A 111 0.92 14.87 15.85
N LYS A 112 -0.15 15.62 15.60
CA LYS A 112 -0.32 16.43 14.39
C LYS A 112 0.01 17.89 14.63
N MET A 113 0.75 18.49 13.70
CA MET A 113 1.03 19.92 13.73
C MET A 113 -0.27 20.71 13.58
N LYS A 114 -0.39 21.81 14.35
CA LYS A 114 -1.55 22.70 14.27
C LYS A 114 -1.30 23.83 13.29
N LYS A 115 -2.30 24.06 12.43
CA LYS A 115 -2.31 25.17 11.49
C LYS A 115 -2.52 26.48 12.24
N SER A 116 -1.67 27.45 11.99
CA SER A 116 -1.74 28.80 12.56
C SER A 116 -1.31 29.86 11.54
N ASN A 117 -1.67 31.13 11.77
CA ASN A 117 -1.32 32.24 10.87
C ASN A 117 0.17 32.61 10.95
N LYS A 118 0.80 32.37 12.10
CA LYS A 118 2.23 32.60 12.34
C LYS A 118 2.87 31.28 12.73
N ALA A 119 4.07 31.01 12.23
CA ALA A 119 4.77 29.76 12.50
C ALA A 119 5.02 29.54 14.01
N GLU A 120 5.09 30.62 14.80
CA GLU A 120 5.34 30.62 16.24
C GLU A 120 4.10 30.30 17.10
N ASP A 121 2.90 30.32 16.51
CA ASP A 121 1.65 30.06 17.22
C ASP A 121 1.27 28.56 17.17
N ASP A 122 0.53 28.10 18.17
CA ASP A 122 0.00 26.73 18.28
C ASP A 122 1.05 25.62 18.13
N LEU A 123 2.20 25.79 18.78
CA LEU A 123 3.26 24.79 18.79
C LEU A 123 2.87 23.59 19.66
N VAL A 124 3.11 22.37 19.15
CA VAL A 124 2.75 21.13 19.84
C VAL A 124 3.95 20.46 20.52
N LEU A 125 5.15 20.50 19.91
CA LEU A 125 6.34 19.85 20.45
C LEU A 125 6.78 20.41 21.82
N PRO A 126 6.81 21.74 22.06
CA PRO A 126 7.20 22.27 23.37
C PRO A 126 6.21 21.89 24.48
N GLY A 127 4.93 21.72 24.14
CA GLY A 127 3.92 21.23 25.08
C GLY A 127 4.20 19.80 25.52
N VAL A 128 4.41 18.89 24.56
CA VAL A 128 4.73 17.48 24.84
C VAL A 128 6.05 17.35 25.59
N PHE A 129 7.07 18.13 25.23
CA PHE A 129 8.36 18.09 25.93
C PHE A 129 8.27 18.57 27.38
N ARG A 130 7.47 19.61 27.68
CA ARG A 130 7.22 20.03 29.07
C ARG A 130 6.58 18.91 29.89
N GLU A 131 5.64 18.17 29.31
CA GLU A 131 5.06 16.99 29.96
C GLU A 131 6.13 15.91 30.23
N ILE A 132 6.93 15.54 29.23
CA ILE A 132 8.06 14.58 29.39
C ILE A 132 8.97 15.03 30.53
N ARG A 133 9.35 16.31 30.54
CA ARG A 133 10.23 16.91 31.55
C ARG A 133 9.63 16.85 32.95
N GLU A 134 8.34 17.14 33.09
CA GLU A 134 7.61 17.03 34.35
C GLU A 134 7.53 15.59 34.85
N LYS A 135 7.21 14.64 33.95
CA LYS A 135 7.19 13.21 34.29
C LYS A 135 8.56 12.67 34.66
N LEU A 136 9.63 13.11 33.99
CA LEU A 136 10.99 12.75 34.34
C LEU A 136 11.39 13.27 35.72
N LYS A 137 10.99 14.51 36.07
CA LYS A 137 11.18 15.07 37.42
C LYS A 137 10.39 14.31 38.48
N GLN A 138 9.17 13.88 38.17
CA GLN A 138 8.35 13.06 39.06
C GLN A 138 8.93 11.65 39.23
N LEU A 139 9.44 11.05 38.16
CA LEU A 139 10.09 9.74 38.17
C LEU A 139 11.39 9.78 38.99
N ASN A 140 12.14 10.89 38.91
CA ASN A 140 13.39 11.13 39.63
C ASN A 140 14.34 9.92 39.61
N PRO A 141 14.75 9.44 38.42
CA PRO A 141 15.45 8.19 38.30
C PRO A 141 16.81 8.22 38.97
N LYS A 142 17.13 7.13 39.68
CA LYS A 142 18.37 6.95 40.43
C LYS A 142 18.90 5.54 40.25
N LYS A 143 20.20 5.39 40.45
CA LYS A 143 20.85 4.08 40.39
C LYS A 143 20.17 3.09 41.33
N GLY A 144 19.83 1.91 40.81
CA GLY A 144 19.11 0.85 41.51
C GLY A 144 17.62 0.77 41.18
N ASP A 145 17.04 1.80 40.55
CA ASP A 145 15.65 1.76 40.10
C ASP A 145 15.43 0.65 39.06
N LYS A 146 14.24 0.06 39.08
CA LYS A 146 13.92 -1.14 38.31
C LYS A 146 12.88 -0.88 37.22
N PHE A 147 13.16 -1.42 36.04
CA PHE A 147 12.34 -1.26 34.84
C PHE A 147 12.05 -2.62 34.19
N GLY A 148 10.78 -2.85 33.87
CA GLY A 148 10.33 -3.92 32.99
C GLY A 148 10.22 -3.40 31.56
N ILE A 149 10.24 -4.33 30.60
CA ILE A 149 10.02 -4.02 29.19
C ILE A 149 8.66 -4.57 28.79
N PHE A 150 7.79 -3.70 28.29
CA PHE A 150 6.46 -4.12 27.90
C PHE A 150 6.50 -5.18 26.79
N ASN A 151 5.59 -6.16 26.85
CA ASN A 151 5.58 -7.39 26.03
C ASN A 151 6.76 -8.35 26.23
N MET A 152 7.70 -8.03 27.13
CA MET A 152 8.83 -8.89 27.48
C MET A 152 8.86 -9.26 28.97
N ILE A 153 7.71 -9.16 29.64
CA ILE A 153 7.49 -9.69 31.00
C ILE A 153 7.37 -11.23 30.94
N ASP A 154 8.20 -11.88 30.13
CA ASP A 154 8.52 -13.28 30.32
C ASP A 154 9.47 -13.35 31.53
N PRO A 155 9.16 -14.13 32.58
CA PRO A 155 10.01 -14.28 33.75
C PRO A 155 11.47 -14.57 33.41
N LYS A 156 11.75 -15.16 32.23
CA LYS A 156 13.10 -15.48 31.78
C LYS A 156 13.98 -14.25 31.61
N TRP A 157 13.43 -13.12 31.15
CA TRP A 157 14.24 -11.93 30.88
C TRP A 157 14.53 -11.15 32.16
N GLY A 158 13.66 -11.20 33.16
CA GLY A 158 13.85 -10.48 34.42
C GLY A 158 13.62 -8.97 34.31
N VAL A 159 14.23 -8.21 35.22
CA VAL A 159 14.04 -6.77 35.39
C VAL A 159 15.36 -6.05 35.13
N TRP A 160 15.32 -4.96 34.37
CA TRP A 160 16.48 -4.11 34.11
C TRP A 160 16.65 -3.15 35.27
N THR A 161 17.88 -2.98 35.72
CA THR A 161 18.24 -2.07 36.81
C THR A 161 19.00 -0.88 36.24
N LEU A 162 18.60 0.33 36.62
CA LEU A 162 19.31 1.54 36.24
C LEU A 162 20.68 1.58 36.94
N THR A 163 21.77 1.59 36.18
CA THR A 163 23.14 1.62 36.71
C THR A 163 23.76 3.00 36.66
N GLU A 164 23.31 3.84 35.74
CA GLU A 164 23.68 5.25 35.61
C GLU A 164 22.45 6.09 35.18
N PRO A 165 22.36 7.37 35.58
CA PRO A 165 23.27 8.06 36.51
C PRO A 165 23.01 7.67 37.98
N ALA A 166 23.92 8.03 38.88
CA ALA A 166 23.72 7.84 40.32
C ALA A 166 22.47 8.58 40.81
N THR A 167 22.33 9.83 40.36
CA THR A 167 21.18 10.71 40.58
C THR A 167 20.83 11.42 39.29
N TYR A 168 19.55 11.64 39.05
CA TYR A 168 19.11 12.47 37.93
C TYR A 168 19.51 13.93 38.12
N GLU A 169 20.18 14.47 37.12
CA GLU A 169 20.52 15.89 37.01
C GLU A 169 20.18 16.35 35.60
N GLU A 170 19.23 17.27 35.52
CA GLU A 170 18.73 17.78 34.25
C GLU A 170 19.83 18.46 33.42
N ALA A 171 20.62 19.34 34.05
CA ALA A 171 21.67 20.12 33.40
C ALA A 171 22.81 19.28 32.79
N SER A 172 22.98 18.04 33.26
CA SER A 172 24.04 17.15 32.81
C SER A 172 23.52 16.03 31.88
N THR A 173 22.29 16.18 31.39
CA THR A 173 21.62 15.26 30.47
C THR A 173 21.56 15.89 29.07
N PHE A 174 22.13 15.20 28.08
CA PHE A 174 22.26 15.67 26.69
C PHE A 174 21.62 14.65 25.75
N PRO A 175 20.38 14.85 25.29
CA PRO A 175 19.77 13.95 24.32
C PRO A 175 20.35 14.13 22.93
N GLY A 176 20.57 13.03 22.23
CA GLY A 176 20.60 13.03 20.77
C GLY A 176 19.19 13.26 20.26
N ILE A 177 19.00 14.22 19.34
CA ILE A 177 17.67 14.54 18.81
C ILE A 177 17.58 14.10 17.35
N GLN A 178 16.50 13.41 17.02
CA GLN A 178 16.10 13.08 15.66
C GLN A 178 14.66 13.54 15.44
N VAL A 179 14.35 14.10 14.28
CA VAL A 179 13.03 14.66 13.96
C VAL A 179 12.51 14.03 12.69
N THR A 180 11.36 13.38 12.76
CA THR A 180 10.67 12.85 11.57
C THR A 180 9.48 13.72 11.20
N ALA A 181 9.47 14.28 9.98
CA ALA A 181 8.38 15.12 9.49
C ALA A 181 8.22 14.99 7.97
N PRO A 182 7.01 15.26 7.43
CA PRO A 182 6.81 15.41 6.00
C PRO A 182 7.39 16.74 5.53
N LEU A 183 8.32 16.73 4.57
CA LEU A 183 8.97 17.94 4.07
C LEU A 183 8.80 18.06 2.54
N PRO A 184 8.55 19.26 2.00
CA PRO A 184 8.68 19.47 0.56
C PRO A 184 10.14 19.22 0.13
N MET A 185 10.34 18.76 -1.09
CA MET A 185 11.70 18.49 -1.57
C MET A 185 12.54 19.76 -1.68
N GLU A 186 11.92 20.93 -1.89
CA GLU A 186 12.60 22.22 -1.78
C GLU A 186 13.23 22.47 -0.40
N ALA A 187 12.62 22.02 0.70
CA ALA A 187 13.24 22.15 2.03
C ALA A 187 14.51 21.30 2.13
N ILE A 188 14.53 20.12 1.52
CA ILE A 188 15.74 19.27 1.43
C ILE A 188 16.82 19.96 0.60
N GLN A 189 16.46 20.60 -0.51
CA GLN A 189 17.38 21.39 -1.32
C GLN A 189 18.00 22.53 -0.50
N GLU A 190 17.18 23.28 0.24
CA GLU A 190 17.63 24.36 1.09
C GLU A 190 18.58 23.85 2.18
N LEU A 191 18.23 22.76 2.87
CA LEU A 191 19.08 22.14 3.89
C LEU A 191 20.45 21.73 3.34
N ILE A 192 20.49 21.09 2.16
CA ILE A 192 21.74 20.70 1.50
C ILE A 192 22.55 21.95 1.10
N SER A 193 21.88 22.98 0.58
CA SER A 193 22.53 24.22 0.15
C SER A 193 23.18 24.97 1.33
N ILE A 194 22.45 25.16 2.43
CA ILE A 194 22.97 25.81 3.65
C ILE A 194 24.16 25.05 4.22
N THR A 195 24.11 23.73 4.11
CA THR A 195 25.15 22.84 4.64
C THR A 195 26.45 22.93 3.83
N ILE A 196 26.37 23.15 2.51
CA ILE A 196 27.53 23.23 1.62
C ILE A 196 28.09 24.66 1.53
N ASN A 197 27.23 25.68 1.49
CA ASN A 197 27.62 27.08 1.30
C ASN A 197 27.69 27.82 2.65
N GLU A 198 28.82 27.73 3.34
CA GLU A 198 29.02 28.45 4.62
C GLU A 198 29.01 29.99 4.48
N GLU A 199 29.07 30.55 3.27
CA GLU A 199 29.07 32.01 3.05
C GLU A 199 27.66 32.60 2.87
N ASP A 200 26.65 31.79 2.50
CA ASP A 200 25.26 32.23 2.26
C ASP A 200 24.44 32.40 3.55
N LEU A 201 25.11 32.52 4.71
CA LEU A 201 24.49 32.35 6.03
C LEU A 201 23.78 33.58 6.61
N ASN A 202 23.89 34.75 5.98
CA ASN A 202 23.42 36.03 6.56
C ASN A 202 21.89 36.17 6.74
N GLY A 203 21.11 35.11 6.54
CA GLY A 203 19.67 35.06 6.87
C GLY A 203 19.18 33.73 7.46
N ASN A 204 20.03 32.70 7.58
CA ASN A 204 19.62 31.32 7.88
C ASN A 204 20.34 30.71 9.10
N GLU A 205 20.88 31.54 10.00
CA GLU A 205 21.60 31.06 11.20
C GLU A 205 20.78 30.08 12.06
N ASN A 206 19.47 30.32 12.19
CA ASN A 206 18.59 29.41 12.93
C ASN A 206 18.52 28.04 12.24
N VAL A 207 18.28 27.98 10.92
CA VAL A 207 18.23 26.70 10.19
C VAL A 207 19.56 25.95 10.31
N LYS A 208 20.69 26.66 10.21
CA LYS A 208 22.01 26.06 10.41
C LYS A 208 22.17 25.49 11.82
N ARG A 209 21.86 26.28 12.85
CA ARG A 209 21.95 25.84 14.26
C ARG A 209 21.06 24.63 14.53
N THR A 210 19.86 24.62 13.95
CA THR A 210 18.83 23.63 14.27
C THR A 210 19.00 22.32 13.48
N PHE A 211 19.30 22.39 12.18
CA PHE A 211 19.22 21.23 11.28
C PHE A 211 20.54 20.77 10.66
N VAL A 212 21.62 21.56 10.77
CA VAL A 212 22.93 21.17 10.24
C VAL A 212 23.67 20.38 11.32
N PRO A 213 24.13 19.16 11.02
CA PRO A 213 24.79 18.31 12.01
C PRO A 213 26.11 18.94 12.41
N THR A 214 26.48 18.81 13.68
CA THR A 214 27.76 19.36 14.17
C THR A 214 28.98 18.64 13.58
N ALA A 215 28.80 17.39 13.12
CA ALA A 215 29.88 16.57 12.59
C ALA A 215 30.20 16.85 11.10
N ARG A 216 31.40 17.39 10.84
CA ARG A 216 31.90 17.72 9.49
C ARG A 216 31.88 16.58 8.48
N ALA A 217 32.10 15.36 8.95
CA ALA A 217 32.09 14.18 8.10
C ALA A 217 30.70 13.86 7.49
N LYS A 218 29.60 14.31 8.11
CA LYS A 218 28.24 14.02 7.60
C LYS A 218 27.88 14.95 6.45
N TYR A 219 28.25 16.22 6.54
CA TYR A 219 27.97 17.15 5.46
C TYR A 219 28.94 17.07 4.28
N SER A 220 30.15 16.52 4.45
CA SER A 220 31.03 16.23 3.29
C SER A 220 30.43 15.24 2.30
N ASN A 221 29.43 14.45 2.71
CA ASN A 221 28.73 13.50 1.84
C ASN A 221 27.56 14.13 1.07
N MET A 222 27.18 15.37 1.38
CA MET A 222 26.14 16.07 0.65
C MET A 222 26.61 16.50 -0.74
N VAL A 223 25.68 16.47 -1.69
CA VAL A 223 25.89 16.91 -3.06
C VAL A 223 24.76 17.86 -3.44
N LEU A 224 25.09 19.12 -3.73
CA LEU A 224 24.13 20.10 -4.23
C LEU A 224 24.02 20.02 -5.75
N ILE A 225 22.84 19.68 -6.25
CA ILE A 225 22.46 19.75 -7.66
C ILE A 225 21.74 21.07 -7.92
N THR A 226 22.14 21.76 -8.99
CA THR A 226 21.62 23.05 -9.42
C THR A 226 20.95 22.92 -10.78
N LYS A 227 20.22 23.96 -11.21
CA LYS A 227 19.61 23.99 -12.56
C LYS A 227 20.64 23.80 -13.67
N TYR A 228 21.86 24.29 -13.49
CA TYR A 228 22.94 24.15 -14.47
C TYR A 228 23.34 22.68 -14.66
N ASP A 229 23.36 21.91 -13.59
CA ASP A 229 23.77 20.50 -13.65
C ASP A 229 22.80 19.63 -14.46
N LEU A 230 21.51 19.95 -14.37
CA LEU A 230 20.41 19.26 -15.05
C LEU A 230 20.04 19.88 -16.41
N GLY A 231 20.62 21.02 -16.78
CA GLY A 231 20.27 21.75 -18.00
C GLY A 231 20.55 21.00 -19.30
N ASP A 232 21.48 20.03 -19.28
CA ASP A 232 21.78 19.17 -20.44
C ASP A 232 20.84 17.96 -20.53
N VAL A 233 20.15 17.62 -19.43
CA VAL A 233 19.29 16.42 -19.31
C VAL A 233 17.84 16.75 -19.65
N TYR A 234 17.39 17.96 -19.31
CA TYR A 234 16.01 18.41 -19.46
C TYR A 234 15.91 19.57 -20.44
N GLU A 235 14.94 19.51 -21.36
CA GLU A 235 14.70 20.59 -22.32
C GLU A 235 14.20 21.86 -21.60
N GLY A 236 15.08 22.83 -21.38
CA GLY A 236 14.74 24.13 -20.81
C GLY A 236 14.84 24.18 -19.28
N THR A 237 15.58 25.16 -18.78
CA THR A 237 15.82 25.35 -17.33
C THR A 237 14.59 25.79 -16.53
N GLU A 238 13.55 26.22 -17.24
CA GLU A 238 12.26 26.63 -16.67
C GLU A 238 11.51 25.44 -16.05
N ASP A 239 11.66 24.24 -16.62
CA ASP A 239 10.95 23.03 -16.17
C ASP A 239 11.64 22.34 -14.97
N ILE A 240 12.85 22.79 -14.62
CA ILE A 240 13.61 22.30 -13.47
C ILE A 240 13.14 23.04 -12.21
N THR A 241 12.33 22.34 -11.40
CA THR A 241 11.72 22.88 -10.16
C THR A 241 12.64 22.69 -8.96
N SER A 242 12.44 23.48 -7.90
CA SER A 242 13.19 23.31 -6.62
C SER A 242 13.04 21.90 -6.04
N ASP A 243 11.84 21.31 -6.13
CA ASP A 243 11.61 19.93 -5.68
C ASP A 243 12.45 18.90 -6.43
N MET A 244 12.58 19.08 -7.73
CA MET A 244 13.38 18.20 -8.57
C MET A 244 14.87 18.33 -8.25
N LEU A 245 15.35 19.55 -8.00
CA LEU A 245 16.70 19.78 -7.51
C LEU A 245 16.93 19.12 -6.16
N GLY A 246 15.99 19.26 -5.21
CA GLY A 246 16.07 18.61 -3.91
C GLY A 246 16.17 17.09 -4.03
N PHE A 247 15.37 16.48 -4.92
CA PHE A 247 15.38 15.04 -5.14
C PHE A 247 16.75 14.59 -5.65
N TYR A 248 17.27 15.23 -6.71
CA TYR A 248 18.58 14.89 -7.27
C TYR A 248 19.73 15.19 -6.30
N SER A 249 19.66 16.26 -5.50
CA SER A 249 20.65 16.54 -4.46
C SER A 249 20.70 15.45 -3.41
N LEU A 250 19.54 14.99 -2.92
CA LEU A 250 19.48 13.89 -1.96
C LEU A 250 19.96 12.56 -2.59
N LEU A 251 19.51 12.25 -3.81
CA LEU A 251 19.92 11.05 -4.55
C LEU A 251 21.44 11.01 -4.73
N MET A 252 22.04 12.10 -5.22
CA MET A 252 23.47 12.18 -5.47
C MET A 252 24.29 12.18 -4.17
N SER A 253 23.71 12.64 -3.05
CA SER A 253 24.33 12.51 -1.72
C SER A 253 24.44 11.03 -1.31
N TYR A 254 23.41 10.21 -1.56
CA TYR A 254 23.46 8.77 -1.33
C TYR A 254 24.41 8.03 -2.29
N VAL A 255 24.49 8.45 -3.56
CA VAL A 255 25.49 7.93 -4.51
C VAL A 255 26.91 8.20 -4.00
N LYS A 256 27.18 9.40 -3.49
CA LYS A 256 28.47 9.76 -2.90
C LYS A 256 28.80 8.93 -1.65
N ILE A 257 27.80 8.61 -0.84
CA ILE A 257 27.96 7.70 0.32
C ILE A 257 28.44 6.34 -0.18
N ALA A 258 27.72 5.69 -1.09
CA ALA A 258 28.14 4.39 -1.62
C ALA A 258 29.54 4.42 -2.24
N ALA A 259 29.89 5.51 -2.94
CA ALA A 259 31.19 5.68 -3.58
C ALA A 259 32.35 5.89 -2.60
N THR A 260 32.07 6.31 -1.37
CA THR A 260 33.07 6.59 -0.33
C THR A 260 33.05 5.61 0.84
N MET A 261 32.08 4.68 0.86
CA MET A 261 31.97 3.66 1.89
C MET A 261 33.10 2.63 1.82
N THR A 262 33.71 2.38 2.97
CA THR A 262 34.74 1.37 3.18
C THR A 262 34.18 0.20 4.00
N ASP A 263 34.93 -0.89 4.17
CA ASP A 263 34.48 -2.00 5.01
C ASP A 263 34.37 -1.62 6.49
N ALA A 264 35.12 -0.60 6.94
CA ALA A 264 35.01 -0.04 8.29
C ALA A 264 33.64 0.64 8.54
N ASP A 265 32.88 0.93 7.48
CA ASP A 265 31.57 1.59 7.58
C ASP A 265 30.40 0.59 7.66
N ARG A 266 30.64 -0.69 7.37
CA ARG A 266 29.64 -1.76 7.46
C ARG A 266 28.86 -1.79 8.79
N PRO A 267 29.49 -1.61 9.98
CA PRO A 267 28.78 -1.63 11.26
C PRO A 267 27.75 -0.51 11.43
N ASN A 268 27.87 0.57 10.66
CA ASN A 268 27.03 1.74 10.76
C ASN A 268 26.01 1.83 9.62
N GLY A 269 26.31 1.17 8.50
CA GLY A 269 25.51 1.25 7.28
C GLY A 269 25.48 2.65 6.66
N PRO A 270 24.75 2.83 5.54
CA PRO A 270 24.67 4.10 4.85
C PRO A 270 23.95 5.20 5.64
N LYS A 271 22.98 4.83 6.48
CA LYS A 271 22.14 5.77 7.23
C LYS A 271 22.88 6.63 8.26
N GLN A 272 24.07 6.22 8.71
CA GLN A 272 24.88 6.99 9.66
C GLN A 272 25.79 8.02 8.98
N LYS A 273 25.89 7.97 7.64
CA LYS A 273 26.76 8.84 6.84
C LYS A 273 26.09 10.15 6.42
N LEU A 274 24.77 10.27 6.60
CA LEU A 274 23.99 11.46 6.29
C LEU A 274 23.01 11.77 7.43
N ASN A 275 22.77 13.05 7.68
CA ASN A 275 21.76 13.50 8.66
C ASN A 275 20.36 13.64 8.07
N ILE A 276 20.18 13.47 6.76
CA ILE A 276 18.87 13.50 6.09
C ILE A 276 18.56 12.07 5.63
N MET A 277 17.63 11.41 6.30
CA MET A 277 17.24 10.04 5.97
C MET A 277 15.81 10.01 5.44
N PRO A 278 15.59 9.56 4.20
CA PRO A 278 14.24 9.41 3.70
C PRO A 278 13.56 8.24 4.40
N ARG A 279 12.38 8.50 4.96
CA ARG A 279 11.51 7.46 5.53
C ARG A 279 10.51 6.97 4.49
N THR A 280 10.11 7.83 3.56
CA THR A 280 9.43 7.42 2.31
C THR A 280 10.43 6.75 1.37
N ASP A 281 10.00 5.70 0.67
CA ASP A 281 10.84 4.97 -0.28
C ASP A 281 11.23 5.83 -1.50
N TRP A 282 12.38 5.51 -2.09
CA TRP A 282 12.98 6.24 -3.20
C TRP A 282 12.18 6.11 -4.49
N LYS A 283 11.52 4.97 -4.69
CA LYS A 283 10.62 4.75 -5.83
C LYS A 283 9.48 5.76 -5.83
N THR A 284 8.86 5.98 -4.69
CA THR A 284 7.76 6.93 -4.52
C THR A 284 8.24 8.35 -4.78
N MET A 285 9.38 8.75 -4.19
CA MET A 285 9.98 10.06 -4.46
C MET A 285 10.38 10.24 -5.94
N TYR A 286 10.97 9.22 -6.56
CA TYR A 286 11.34 9.24 -7.97
C TYR A 286 10.12 9.45 -8.87
N ASN A 287 9.05 8.68 -8.63
CA ASN A 287 7.78 8.79 -9.35
C ASN A 287 7.12 10.18 -9.19
N MET A 288 7.28 10.83 -8.04
CA MET A 288 6.71 12.15 -7.78
C MET A 288 7.49 13.29 -8.45
N TYR A 289 8.82 13.24 -8.41
CA TYR A 289 9.66 14.42 -8.69
C TYR A 289 10.53 14.33 -9.94
N ALA A 290 10.82 13.12 -10.43
CA ALA A 290 11.80 12.93 -11.51
C ALA A 290 11.32 12.05 -12.66
N LYS A 291 10.38 11.13 -12.43
CA LYS A 291 9.81 10.29 -13.50
C LYS A 291 8.79 11.06 -14.32
N GLU A 292 8.91 10.97 -15.64
CA GLU A 292 7.88 11.44 -16.55
C GLU A 292 6.83 10.36 -16.69
N ASP A 293 5.67 10.61 -16.12
CA ASP A 293 4.52 9.74 -16.34
C ASP A 293 3.49 10.49 -17.19
N ASP A 294 3.37 10.09 -18.47
CA ASP A 294 2.43 10.66 -19.44
C ASP A 294 0.95 10.50 -18.97
N ASN A 295 0.69 9.67 -17.96
CA ASN A 295 -0.67 9.29 -17.54
C ASN A 295 -1.18 9.95 -16.24
N THR A 296 -0.32 10.42 -15.34
CA THR A 296 -0.75 10.89 -14.00
C THR A 296 -0.97 12.40 -13.92
N ARG A 297 -0.36 13.21 -14.79
CA ARG A 297 -0.63 14.65 -14.90
C ARG A 297 -1.61 14.95 -16.03
N LYS A 298 -2.89 14.65 -15.83
CA LYS A 298 -3.99 15.14 -16.69
C LYS A 298 -4.30 16.63 -16.47
N THR A 299 -3.60 17.30 -15.56
CA THR A 299 -3.68 18.75 -15.38
C THR A 299 -2.89 19.45 -16.51
N LYS A 300 -3.54 20.46 -17.11
CA LYS A 300 -3.27 21.12 -18.41
C LYS A 300 -1.87 21.73 -18.65
N CYS A 301 -0.87 21.46 -17.83
CA CYS A 301 0.50 21.94 -18.03
C CYS A 301 1.26 21.01 -18.99
N ARG A 302 2.16 21.57 -19.80
CA ARG A 302 2.97 20.78 -20.75
C ARG A 302 3.69 19.67 -19.98
N PRO A 303 3.69 18.42 -20.47
CA PRO A 303 4.57 17.40 -19.91
C PRO A 303 5.99 17.93 -20.03
N LYS A 304 6.75 17.82 -18.92
CA LYS A 304 8.20 18.02 -18.97
C LYS A 304 8.72 17.09 -20.07
N LYS A 305 9.71 17.54 -20.84
CA LYS A 305 10.40 16.70 -21.81
C LYS A 305 11.83 16.52 -21.35
N LYS A 306 12.05 15.44 -20.61
CA LYS A 306 13.31 14.73 -20.53
C LYS A 306 13.67 14.38 -21.97
N ASN A 307 14.95 14.44 -22.33
CA ASN A 307 15.40 13.78 -23.56
C ASN A 307 14.97 12.31 -23.44
N LYS A 308 13.89 11.93 -24.13
CA LYS A 308 12.91 10.90 -23.69
C LYS A 308 13.45 9.47 -23.55
N ASP A 309 14.72 9.25 -23.85
CA ASP A 309 15.36 7.95 -23.87
C ASP A 309 16.53 7.80 -22.89
N GLN A 310 16.92 8.84 -22.12
CA GLN A 310 18.05 8.71 -21.19
C GLN A 310 17.63 7.99 -19.88
N PRO A 311 18.17 6.80 -19.57
CA PRO A 311 17.95 6.11 -18.30
C PRO A 311 18.40 6.95 -17.10
N LEU A 312 17.80 6.73 -15.91
CA LEU A 312 18.21 7.43 -14.68
C LEU A 312 19.68 7.19 -14.36
N LEU A 313 20.19 5.98 -14.62
CA LEU A 313 21.59 5.64 -14.39
C LEU A 313 22.55 6.54 -15.17
N ASP A 314 22.23 6.88 -16.42
CA ASP A 314 23.08 7.75 -17.23
C ASP A 314 23.08 9.19 -16.72
N ILE A 315 21.93 9.66 -16.23
CA ILE A 315 21.83 10.98 -15.56
C ILE A 315 22.70 10.99 -14.30
N VAL A 316 22.64 9.93 -13.50
CA VAL A 316 23.44 9.80 -12.28
C VAL A 316 24.94 9.73 -12.61
N ARG A 317 25.37 9.04 -13.69
CA ARG A 317 26.77 9.04 -14.18
C ARG A 317 27.24 10.45 -14.54
N ASP A 318 26.44 11.17 -15.33
CA ASP A 318 26.78 12.52 -15.76
C ASP A 318 26.88 13.47 -14.57
N LEU A 319 25.92 13.41 -13.64
CA LEU A 319 25.94 14.21 -12.42
C LEU A 319 27.12 13.85 -11.51
N ALA A 320 27.44 12.56 -11.34
CA ALA A 320 28.58 12.11 -10.54
C ALA A 320 29.89 12.67 -11.09
N LYS A 321 30.07 12.66 -12.43
CA LYS A 321 31.22 13.25 -13.11
C LYS A 321 31.28 14.77 -12.91
N LYS A 322 30.16 15.48 -13.13
CA LYS A 322 30.07 16.94 -12.93
C LYS A 322 30.40 17.34 -11.48
N LYS A 323 29.97 16.54 -10.51
CA LYS A 323 30.16 16.79 -9.07
C LYS A 323 31.42 16.14 -8.51
N GLN A 324 32.26 15.56 -9.36
CA GLN A 324 33.54 14.95 -8.98
C GLN A 324 33.39 13.94 -7.84
N ILE A 325 32.32 13.13 -7.88
CA ILE A 325 32.15 12.01 -6.95
C ILE A 325 33.26 10.99 -7.25
N PRO A 326 34.04 10.55 -6.25
CA PRO A 326 35.17 9.67 -6.48
C PRO A 326 34.73 8.27 -6.92
N GLY A 327 35.58 7.58 -7.67
CA GLY A 327 35.37 6.18 -8.07
C GLY A 327 34.40 5.99 -9.25
N ASP A 328 34.24 4.73 -9.64
CA ASP A 328 33.27 4.32 -10.66
C ASP A 328 31.93 4.01 -9.99
N ILE A 329 30.91 4.82 -10.29
CA ILE A 329 29.60 4.69 -9.66
C ILE A 329 28.91 3.37 -10.00
N ASP A 330 29.26 2.69 -11.09
CA ASP A 330 28.68 1.39 -11.42
C ASP A 330 29.11 0.31 -10.42
N THR A 331 30.29 0.49 -9.83
CA THR A 331 30.91 -0.41 -8.85
C THR A 331 30.80 0.09 -7.41
N ALA A 332 30.31 1.32 -7.21
CA ALA A 332 30.07 1.87 -5.88
C ALA A 332 28.98 1.06 -5.17
N THR A 333 29.19 0.74 -3.90
CA THR A 333 28.28 -0.12 -3.14
C THR A 333 27.93 0.48 -1.79
N PHE A 334 26.65 0.42 -1.42
CA PHE A 334 26.25 0.47 -0.04
C PHE A 334 26.69 -0.82 0.66
N LYS A 335 27.18 -0.72 1.90
CA LYS A 335 27.71 -1.86 2.65
C LYS A 335 27.08 -1.94 4.05
N TRP A 336 26.71 -3.14 4.47
CA TRP A 336 26.15 -3.43 5.79
C TRP A 336 26.90 -4.58 6.47
N GLU A 337 26.88 -4.63 7.80
CA GLU A 337 27.47 -5.73 8.58
C GLU A 337 26.43 -6.73 9.11
N LYS A 338 25.28 -6.28 9.61
CA LYS A 338 24.37 -7.13 10.39
C LYS A 338 23.57 -8.05 9.49
N VAL A 339 23.16 -9.17 10.09
CA VAL A 339 22.02 -9.97 9.66
C VAL A 339 21.07 -9.84 10.83
N GLN A 340 20.13 -8.91 10.73
CA GLN A 340 18.97 -8.92 11.62
C GLN A 340 18.00 -9.97 11.05
N PRO A 341 17.47 -10.88 11.86
CA PRO A 341 16.28 -11.63 11.45
C PRO A 341 15.15 -10.62 11.18
N ILE A 342 14.37 -10.87 10.13
CA ILE A 342 13.26 -10.01 9.70
C ILE A 342 12.38 -9.69 10.91
N ARG A 343 12.25 -8.41 11.24
CA ARG A 343 11.41 -7.96 12.37
C ARG A 343 9.95 -8.33 12.09
N GLU A 344 9.43 -9.33 12.80
CA GLU A 344 7.99 -9.41 13.04
C GLU A 344 7.58 -8.10 13.72
N ALA A 345 6.64 -7.37 13.12
CA ALA A 345 6.18 -6.09 13.63
C ALA A 345 5.46 -6.29 14.97
N GLY A 346 6.22 -6.23 16.07
CA GLY A 346 5.64 -6.11 17.41
C GLY A 346 4.73 -4.89 17.47
N THR A 347 3.51 -5.06 17.97
CA THR A 347 2.55 -3.97 18.12
C THR A 347 3.08 -2.90 19.07
N ARG A 348 3.37 -1.69 18.54
CA ARG A 348 3.57 -0.49 19.37
C ARG A 348 2.18 0.06 19.71
N GLY A 349 1.74 -0.05 20.96
CA GLY A 349 0.40 0.42 21.35
C GLY A 349 -0.02 0.10 22.78
N VAL A 350 0.95 0.04 23.69
CA VAL A 350 0.73 -0.33 25.09
C VAL A 350 -0.15 0.66 25.82
N CYS A 351 0.22 1.95 25.72
CA CYS A 351 -0.49 2.99 26.44
C CYS A 351 -1.82 3.31 25.76
N ALA A 352 -1.95 3.04 24.45
CA ALA A 352 -3.24 3.06 23.75
C ALA A 352 -4.20 1.93 24.21
N ASN A 353 -3.67 0.79 24.66
CA ASN A 353 -4.49 -0.31 25.22
C ASN A 353 -4.97 -0.04 26.65
N MET A 354 -4.28 0.81 27.43
CA MET A 354 -4.86 1.35 28.68
C MET A 354 -6.02 2.34 28.40
N ALA A 355 -6.09 2.88 27.17
CA ALA A 355 -7.15 3.78 26.70
C ALA A 355 -8.12 3.14 25.67
N GLY A 356 -8.03 1.83 25.41
CA GLY A 356 -9.01 1.09 24.59
C GLY A 356 -9.00 1.29 23.07
N SER A 357 -7.90 1.72 22.44
CA SER A 357 -7.89 2.03 20.99
C SER A 357 -7.25 0.96 20.09
N VAL A 358 -8.10 0.30 19.28
CA VAL A 358 -7.77 -0.82 18.35
C VAL A 358 -7.11 -0.35 17.03
N THR A 359 -6.93 0.96 16.81
CA THR A 359 -6.59 1.52 15.48
C THR A 359 -5.09 1.49 15.10
N ALA A 360 -4.16 1.21 16.01
CA ALA A 360 -2.71 1.25 15.73
C ALA A 360 -2.21 0.15 14.77
N ARG A 361 -2.88 -1.01 14.72
CA ARG A 361 -2.43 -2.20 13.94
C ARG A 361 -2.49 -2.02 12.42
N ALA A 362 -3.47 -1.26 11.92
CA ALA A 362 -3.70 -1.12 10.48
C ALA A 362 -2.79 -0.04 9.84
N LEU A 363 -2.38 0.97 10.61
CA LEU A 363 -1.47 2.04 10.15
C LEU A 363 -0.01 1.58 10.05
N GLN A 364 0.40 0.61 10.87
CA GLN A 364 1.80 0.15 10.91
C GLN A 364 2.18 -0.79 9.75
N ARG A 365 1.20 -1.43 9.09
CA ARG A 365 1.44 -2.34 7.95
C ARG A 365 1.43 -1.65 6.58
N ARG A 366 0.82 -0.46 6.44
CA ARG A 366 0.66 0.26 5.16
C ARG A 366 1.85 1.16 4.79
N GLY A 367 3.06 0.65 4.96
CA GLY A 367 4.25 1.44 4.66
C GLY A 367 5.50 0.78 5.17
N ARG A 368 5.77 -0.45 4.76
CA ARG A 368 7.13 -0.99 4.87
C ARG A 368 7.73 -1.03 3.48
N ALA A 369 9.06 -1.04 3.42
CA ALA A 369 9.75 -1.32 2.18
C ALA A 369 9.30 -2.66 1.60
N ASP A 370 9.08 -2.73 0.29
CA ASP A 370 8.68 -3.96 -0.39
C ASP A 370 9.87 -4.93 -0.50
N THR A 371 10.03 -5.79 0.50
CA THR A 371 11.07 -6.84 0.52
C THR A 371 10.76 -8.01 -0.41
N THR A 372 9.55 -8.07 -1.00
CA THR A 372 9.17 -9.11 -1.95
C THR A 372 9.64 -8.80 -3.37
N SER A 373 9.90 -7.51 -3.65
CA SER A 373 10.43 -7.05 -4.93
C SER A 373 11.70 -7.80 -5.35
N THR A 374 11.81 -8.15 -6.63
CA THR A 374 12.95 -8.91 -7.17
C THR A 374 13.77 -8.01 -8.09
N TRP A 375 15.09 -8.04 -7.93
CA TRP A 375 16.04 -7.43 -8.85
C TRP A 375 17.12 -8.46 -9.21
N SER A 376 17.81 -8.23 -10.32
CA SER A 376 18.69 -9.22 -10.96
C SER A 376 19.76 -9.79 -10.03
N THR A 377 20.27 -8.99 -9.10
CA THR A 377 21.35 -9.34 -8.17
C THR A 377 20.90 -9.58 -6.73
N LYS A 378 19.59 -9.65 -6.45
CA LYS A 378 19.04 -9.67 -5.07
C LYS A 378 19.71 -10.67 -4.13
N ASN A 379 19.80 -11.93 -4.53
CA ASN A 379 20.36 -12.97 -3.67
C ASN A 379 21.85 -12.76 -3.41
N ASP A 380 22.60 -12.33 -4.42
CA ASP A 380 24.03 -12.04 -4.30
C ASP A 380 24.28 -10.81 -3.42
N ASP A 381 23.45 -9.77 -3.59
CA ASP A 381 23.52 -8.53 -2.81
C ASP A 381 23.22 -8.80 -1.32
N ILE A 382 22.17 -9.57 -1.03
CA ILE A 382 21.83 -10.01 0.34
C ILE A 382 22.97 -10.86 0.93
N ALA A 383 23.52 -11.80 0.16
CA ALA A 383 24.60 -12.67 0.63
C ALA A 383 25.88 -11.88 0.95
N LYS A 384 26.22 -10.89 0.13
CA LYS A 384 27.38 -10.00 0.34
C LYS A 384 27.12 -8.91 1.38
N LYS A 385 25.85 -8.61 1.65
CA LYS A 385 25.39 -7.42 2.40
C LYS A 385 25.90 -6.14 1.75
N GLU A 386 25.81 -6.13 0.42
CA GLU A 386 26.25 -5.02 -0.40
C GLU A 386 25.22 -4.78 -1.51
N LEU A 387 24.94 -3.52 -1.81
CA LEU A 387 24.06 -3.14 -2.92
C LEU A 387 24.78 -2.15 -3.80
N SER A 388 24.97 -2.49 -5.07
CA SER A 388 25.57 -1.55 -6.02
C SER A 388 24.63 -0.38 -6.31
N VAL A 389 25.20 0.82 -6.53
CA VAL A 389 24.45 2.00 -6.99
C VAL A 389 23.76 1.68 -8.32
N LYS A 390 24.43 0.95 -9.22
CA LYS A 390 23.83 0.51 -10.47
C LYS A 390 22.53 -0.27 -10.26
N SER A 391 22.56 -1.35 -9.48
CA SER A 391 21.38 -2.18 -9.19
C SER A 391 20.27 -1.36 -8.54
N TRP A 392 20.61 -0.45 -7.63
CA TRP A 392 19.65 0.45 -7.00
C TRP A 392 18.97 1.38 -8.02
N ILE A 393 19.76 2.10 -8.83
CA ILE A 393 19.24 3.11 -9.77
C ILE A 393 18.45 2.45 -10.92
N GLU A 394 18.93 1.33 -11.47
CA GLU A 394 18.17 0.56 -12.47
C GLU A 394 16.86 -0.01 -11.90
N GLY A 395 16.86 -0.34 -10.60
CA GLY A 395 15.66 -0.71 -9.85
C GLY A 395 14.61 0.40 -9.84
N LEU A 396 15.01 1.65 -9.60
CA LEU A 396 14.09 2.80 -9.57
C LEU A 396 13.40 3.03 -10.93
N ASP A 397 14.14 2.91 -12.04
CA ASP A 397 13.55 2.96 -13.40
C ASP A 397 12.55 1.81 -13.62
N SER A 398 12.84 0.63 -13.05
CA SER A 398 11.97 -0.54 -13.04
C SER A 398 10.86 -0.48 -11.98
N ASN A 399 10.68 0.66 -11.31
CA ASN A 399 9.66 0.88 -10.28
C ASN A 399 9.81 -0.04 -9.06
N ILE A 400 11.05 -0.27 -8.63
CA ILE A 400 11.46 -1.03 -7.44
C ILE A 400 12.42 -0.15 -6.63
N ASP A 401 12.47 -0.31 -5.31
CA ASP A 401 13.48 0.36 -4.48
C ASP A 401 14.39 -0.66 -3.77
N PRO A 402 15.45 -1.14 -4.45
CA PRO A 402 16.37 -2.10 -3.86
C PRO A 402 17.07 -1.59 -2.59
N LEU A 403 17.29 -0.28 -2.43
CA LEU A 403 17.99 0.25 -1.26
C LEU A 403 17.14 0.12 0.00
N SER A 404 15.86 0.50 -0.08
CA SER A 404 14.95 0.36 1.06
C SER A 404 14.67 -1.10 1.37
N ALA A 405 14.53 -1.95 0.34
CA ALA A 405 14.37 -3.40 0.53
C ALA A 405 15.62 -4.03 1.18
N MET A 406 16.82 -3.64 0.75
CA MET A 406 18.07 -4.09 1.36
C MET A 406 18.17 -3.62 2.81
N ASP A 407 17.90 -2.35 3.11
CA ASP A 407 17.99 -1.86 4.49
C ASP A 407 17.02 -2.59 5.44
N GLU A 408 15.82 -2.97 4.99
CA GLU A 408 14.88 -3.82 5.76
C GLU A 408 15.35 -5.27 5.90
N ILE A 409 15.96 -5.86 4.85
CA ILE A 409 16.38 -7.28 4.86
C ILE A 409 17.68 -7.49 5.63
N VAL A 410 18.71 -6.66 5.38
CA VAL A 410 20.04 -6.84 5.96
C VAL A 410 20.29 -5.98 7.20
N TRP A 411 19.49 -4.93 7.44
CA TRP A 411 19.74 -4.02 8.55
C TRP A 411 18.50 -3.79 9.41
N ASP A 412 18.01 -2.56 9.57
CA ASP A 412 16.88 -2.25 10.46
C ASP A 412 15.72 -1.50 9.80
N GLY A 413 15.74 -1.40 8.47
CA GLY A 413 14.60 -0.90 7.68
C GLY A 413 14.26 0.55 7.98
N GLN A 414 15.27 1.39 8.22
CA GLN A 414 15.06 2.81 8.48
C GLN A 414 14.98 3.62 7.17
N ILE A 415 15.82 3.30 6.17
CA ILE A 415 15.79 3.94 4.86
C ILE A 415 14.57 3.44 4.08
N GLY A 416 13.65 4.35 3.73
CA GLY A 416 12.39 3.99 3.10
C GLY A 416 11.50 3.09 3.96
N GLY A 417 11.75 3.04 5.27
CA GLY A 417 11.05 2.17 6.21
C GLY A 417 9.56 2.43 6.38
N LEU A 418 9.06 3.56 5.86
CA LEU A 418 7.65 3.93 5.79
C LEU A 418 7.03 3.65 4.41
N GLY A 419 7.74 2.98 3.50
CA GLY A 419 7.26 2.60 2.17
C GLY A 419 6.78 3.80 1.35
N ASP A 420 5.60 3.67 0.74
CA ASP A 420 4.98 4.69 -0.10
C ASP A 420 4.25 5.79 0.70
N ARG A 421 4.41 5.82 2.03
CA ARG A 421 3.71 6.78 2.87
C ARG A 421 4.12 8.22 2.55
N LEU A 422 3.11 9.06 2.37
CA LEU A 422 3.21 10.50 2.20
C LEU A 422 2.18 11.17 3.12
N GLU A 423 2.42 12.42 3.52
CA GLU A 423 1.46 13.19 4.32
C GLU A 423 1.10 14.52 3.63
N ALA A 424 -0.10 15.04 3.89
CA ALA A 424 -0.53 16.29 3.27
C ALA A 424 0.22 17.50 3.88
N PRO A 425 0.35 18.60 3.14
CA PRO A 425 0.92 19.84 3.67
C PRO A 425 0.04 20.41 4.79
N LEU A 426 0.67 21.12 5.74
CA LEU A 426 -0.02 21.76 6.86
C LEU A 426 -1.03 22.83 6.41
N TYR A 427 -0.79 23.42 5.25
CA TYR A 427 -1.64 24.44 4.62
C TYR A 427 -2.16 23.91 3.28
N PRO A 428 -3.27 23.16 3.27
CA PRO A 428 -3.86 22.61 2.04
C PRO A 428 -4.21 23.68 1.00
N GLU A 429 -4.48 24.92 1.43
CA GLU A 429 -4.71 26.04 0.52
C GLU A 429 -3.46 26.52 -0.22
N ALA A 430 -2.27 26.23 0.32
CA ALA A 430 -0.98 26.47 -0.32
C ALA A 430 -0.57 25.29 -1.22
N ALA A 431 -1.20 24.11 -1.04
CA ALA A 431 -1.00 22.93 -1.85
C ALA A 431 -1.42 23.19 -3.31
N VAL A 432 -0.57 22.80 -4.25
CA VAL A 432 -0.94 22.71 -5.66
C VAL A 432 -1.37 21.26 -5.89
N ASP A 433 -2.65 21.03 -6.18
CA ASP A 433 -3.14 19.75 -6.75
C ASP A 433 -2.96 18.51 -5.84
N ASP A 434 -3.65 18.45 -4.69
CA ASP A 434 -3.59 17.35 -3.71
C ASP A 434 -2.16 16.92 -3.32
N SER A 435 -1.19 17.87 -3.41
CA SER A 435 0.21 17.61 -3.16
C SER A 435 0.40 16.97 -1.79
N LYS A 436 1.20 15.91 -1.73
CA LYS A 436 1.66 15.29 -0.49
C LYS A 436 3.18 15.37 -0.43
N TYR A 437 3.73 15.33 0.77
CA TYR A 437 5.16 15.43 1.01
C TYR A 437 5.72 14.09 1.52
N PRO A 438 6.91 13.69 1.05
CA PRO A 438 7.63 12.56 1.62
C PRO A 438 8.09 12.86 3.05
N LEU A 439 8.23 11.80 3.83
CA LEU A 439 8.68 11.81 5.21
C LEU A 439 10.20 11.69 5.25
N PHE A 440 10.83 12.55 6.03
CA PHE A 440 12.27 12.51 6.30
C PHE A 440 12.51 12.51 7.80
N GLU A 441 13.55 11.79 8.20
CA GLU A 441 14.13 11.83 9.53
C GLU A 441 15.43 12.65 9.45
N LEU A 442 15.45 13.76 10.18
CA LEU A 442 16.60 14.64 10.34
C LEU A 442 17.33 14.23 11.63
N ARG A 443 18.58 13.81 11.50
CA ARG A 443 19.33 13.11 12.54
C ARG A 443 20.51 13.94 13.04
N ASP A 444 21.07 13.51 14.18
CA ASP A 444 22.26 14.13 14.79
C ASP A 444 22.09 15.63 15.07
N LEU A 445 20.87 16.02 15.44
CA LEU A 445 20.56 17.40 15.71
C LEU A 445 21.08 17.78 17.10
N ASN A 446 21.70 18.95 17.19
CA ASN A 446 22.31 19.42 18.44
C ASN A 446 21.28 20.15 19.30
N GLY A 447 20.58 19.39 20.15
CA GLY A 447 19.63 19.93 21.12
C GLY A 447 20.25 20.64 22.32
N GLY A 448 21.56 20.49 22.53
CA GLY A 448 22.22 20.91 23.77
C GLY A 448 21.80 20.09 25.00
N GLY A 449 21.87 20.70 26.18
CA GLY A 449 21.37 20.09 27.42
C GLY A 449 19.84 20.09 27.49
N MET A 450 19.25 19.25 28.36
CA MET A 450 17.80 19.15 28.53
C MET A 450 17.09 20.49 28.79
N ASP A 451 17.77 21.46 29.39
CA ASP A 451 17.27 22.82 29.63
C ASP A 451 17.07 23.63 28.34
N ARG A 452 17.74 23.26 27.25
CA ARG A 452 17.67 23.92 25.93
C ARG A 452 16.78 23.20 24.93
N VAL A 453 16.45 21.93 25.18
CA VAL A 453 15.68 21.09 24.25
C VAL A 453 14.31 21.71 23.92
N GLU A 454 13.63 22.33 24.89
CA GLU A 454 12.34 22.99 24.64
C GLU A 454 12.44 24.13 23.60
N GLY A 455 13.47 24.97 23.73
CA GLY A 455 13.77 26.04 22.78
C GLY A 455 14.19 25.48 21.42
N PHE A 456 14.99 24.41 21.42
CA PHE A 456 15.37 23.72 20.20
C PHE A 456 14.15 23.13 19.45
N LEU A 457 13.24 22.43 20.15
CA LEU A 457 12.03 21.87 19.56
C LEU A 457 11.05 22.94 19.07
N THR A 458 11.03 24.10 19.74
CA THR A 458 10.32 25.30 19.27
C THR A 458 10.87 25.74 17.91
N GLU A 459 12.20 25.86 17.77
CA GLU A 459 12.85 26.25 16.51
C GLU A 459 12.59 25.24 15.39
N VAL A 460 12.64 23.94 15.70
CA VAL A 460 12.33 22.85 14.76
C VAL A 460 10.91 22.99 14.21
N GLU A 461 9.91 23.07 15.09
CA GLU A 461 8.52 23.13 14.65
C GLU A 461 8.22 24.41 13.86
N VAL A 462 8.75 25.57 14.31
CA VAL A 462 8.62 26.85 13.59
C VAL A 462 9.18 26.73 12.18
N GLN A 463 10.38 26.16 12.01
CA GLN A 463 10.99 26.04 10.70
C GLN A 463 10.24 25.06 9.79
N ILE A 464 9.77 23.93 10.32
CA ILE A 464 8.95 22.98 9.56
C ILE A 464 7.66 23.66 9.12
N LYS A 465 6.95 24.37 10.02
CA LYS A 465 5.76 25.15 9.66
C LYS A 465 6.06 26.17 8.56
N LYS A 466 7.22 26.85 8.59
CA LYS A 466 7.63 27.78 7.52
C LYS A 466 7.78 27.08 6.16
N TRP A 467 8.43 25.92 6.10
CA TRP A 467 8.51 25.13 4.87
C TRP A 467 7.15 24.67 4.35
N HIS A 468 6.15 24.48 5.22
CA HIS A 468 4.78 24.23 4.79
C HIS A 468 3.99 25.49 4.39
N GLN A 469 4.34 26.68 4.90
CA GLN A 469 3.67 27.95 4.60
C GLN A 469 4.12 28.55 3.27
N GLU A 470 5.41 28.45 2.94
CA GLU A 470 5.98 29.04 1.74
C GLU A 470 5.55 28.22 0.50
N PRO A 471 4.75 28.77 -0.42
CA PRO A 471 4.51 28.11 -1.69
C PRO A 471 5.84 27.99 -2.45
N PRO A 472 6.13 26.85 -3.10
CA PRO A 472 7.44 26.50 -3.65
C PRO A 472 8.01 27.41 -4.77
N GLU A 473 7.37 28.55 -5.06
CA GLU A 473 7.80 29.50 -6.09
C GLU A 473 7.80 30.97 -5.65
N THR A 474 7.42 31.29 -4.40
CA THR A 474 7.17 32.71 -4.04
C THR A 474 8.38 33.53 -3.62
N LYS A 475 9.59 32.94 -3.51
CA LYS A 475 10.83 33.74 -3.41
C LYS A 475 11.16 34.48 -4.73
N ALA A 476 10.52 34.12 -5.85
CA ALA A 476 10.52 34.87 -7.11
C ALA A 476 9.23 35.69 -7.33
N GLY A 477 8.83 36.49 -6.35
CA GLY A 477 8.07 37.73 -6.60
C GLY A 477 6.55 37.67 -6.42
N LYS A 478 6.04 38.73 -5.77
CA LYS A 478 4.64 39.13 -5.55
C LYS A 478 3.73 39.22 -6.80
N ARG A 479 4.11 38.70 -7.97
CA ARG A 479 3.31 38.74 -9.21
C ARG A 479 2.32 37.58 -9.40
N VAL A 480 2.41 36.51 -8.64
CA VAL A 480 1.63 35.27 -8.91
C VAL A 480 0.17 35.33 -8.47
N LYS A 481 -0.25 36.25 -7.59
CA LYS A 481 -1.69 36.42 -7.30
C LYS A 481 -2.50 36.95 -8.51
N ARG A 482 -1.86 37.45 -9.57
CA ARG A 482 -2.50 37.72 -10.88
C ARG A 482 -2.38 36.56 -11.88
N ALA A 483 -1.57 35.53 -11.61
CA ALA A 483 -1.31 34.42 -12.54
C ALA A 483 -2.31 33.25 -12.42
N LYS A 484 -3.08 33.13 -11.32
CA LYS A 484 -4.17 32.13 -11.20
C LYS A 484 -5.32 32.36 -12.20
N ALA A 485 -5.36 33.49 -12.92
CA ALA A 485 -6.28 33.72 -14.04
C ALA A 485 -5.62 33.59 -15.43
N GLY A 486 -4.30 33.34 -15.54
CA GLY A 486 -3.56 33.44 -16.80
C GLY A 486 -2.70 32.25 -17.21
N ALA A 487 -2.33 31.34 -16.30
CA ALA A 487 -1.32 30.31 -16.58
C ALA A 487 -1.91 29.02 -17.20
N CYS A 488 -2.56 29.14 -18.36
CA CYS A 488 -2.85 28.02 -19.28
C CYS A 488 -3.31 28.53 -20.66
N LYS A 489 -2.81 29.68 -21.13
CA LYS A 489 -2.96 30.03 -22.54
C LYS A 489 -1.88 29.33 -23.36
N LYS A 490 -2.30 28.70 -24.47
CA LYS A 490 -1.44 28.36 -25.62
C LYS A 490 -0.43 29.48 -25.85
N PRO A 491 0.81 29.21 -26.30
CA PRO A 491 1.73 30.28 -26.67
C PRO A 491 1.00 31.19 -27.65
N GLU A 492 0.61 32.37 -27.18
CA GLU A 492 0.36 33.50 -28.05
C GLU A 492 1.73 33.75 -28.65
N ILE A 493 1.87 33.40 -29.93
CA ILE A 493 2.73 34.14 -30.83
C ILE A 493 2.50 35.61 -30.48
N ASP A 494 3.57 36.33 -30.17
CA ASP A 494 3.59 37.74 -29.80
C ASP A 494 2.99 38.58 -30.95
N ASN A 495 1.67 38.53 -31.03
CA ASN A 495 0.84 39.39 -31.84
C ASN A 495 0.57 40.59 -30.95
N GLY A 496 1.37 41.63 -31.16
CA GLY A 496 1.38 42.86 -30.38
C GLY A 496 0.00 43.36 -29.96
N GLU A 497 -0.04 44.02 -28.80
CA GLU A 497 -1.21 44.63 -28.15
C GLU A 497 -2.42 44.77 -29.09
N LYS A 498 -3.37 43.83 -28.98
CA LYS A 498 -4.66 43.99 -29.64
C LYS A 498 -5.33 45.23 -29.05
N CYS A 499 -5.49 46.25 -29.85
CA CYS A 499 -6.21 47.47 -29.48
C CYS A 499 -7.62 47.13 -29.03
N THR A 500 -8.14 47.80 -28.01
CA THR A 500 -9.50 47.58 -27.49
C THR A 500 -10.38 48.79 -27.78
N GLY A 501 -11.65 48.59 -28.08
CA GLY A 501 -12.60 49.66 -28.39
C GLY A 501 -12.55 50.09 -29.86
N ASN A 502 -12.86 51.36 -30.14
CA ASN A 502 -12.83 51.93 -31.49
C ASN A 502 -11.41 52.29 -31.95
N SER A 503 -10.42 51.44 -31.66
CA SER A 503 -9.00 51.72 -31.89
C SER A 503 -8.36 50.57 -32.67
N ALA A 504 -7.44 50.90 -33.57
CA ALA A 504 -6.65 49.94 -34.34
C ALA A 504 -5.16 50.29 -34.29
N LEU A 505 -4.30 49.34 -34.67
CA LEU A 505 -2.87 49.60 -34.75
C LEU A 505 -2.55 50.57 -35.89
N ASN A 506 -1.81 51.64 -35.59
CA ASN A 506 -1.23 52.50 -36.61
C ASN A 506 0.06 51.88 -37.18
N ALA A 507 0.67 52.55 -38.17
CA ALA A 507 1.89 52.07 -38.84
C ALA A 507 3.06 51.82 -37.86
N GLN A 508 3.05 52.45 -36.68
CA GLN A 508 4.04 52.29 -35.62
C GLN A 508 3.68 51.19 -34.61
N LYS A 509 2.67 50.36 -34.88
CA LYS A 509 2.15 49.30 -33.99
C LYS A 509 1.68 49.84 -32.63
N LYS A 510 1.17 51.07 -32.58
CA LYS A 510 0.51 51.62 -31.39
C LYS A 510 -0.99 51.73 -31.63
N CYS A 511 -1.78 51.51 -30.58
CA CYS A 511 -3.22 51.62 -30.66
C CYS A 511 -3.67 53.06 -30.76
N GLU A 512 -4.36 53.38 -31.86
CA GLU A 512 -4.89 54.71 -32.14
C GLU A 512 -6.39 54.61 -32.42
N THR A 513 -7.16 55.55 -31.88
CA THR A 513 -8.62 55.58 -32.06
C THR A 513 -8.97 55.92 -33.51
N CYS A 514 -9.82 55.10 -34.12
CA CYS A 514 -10.30 55.30 -35.47
C CYS A 514 -11.02 56.63 -35.63
N ALA A 515 -10.68 57.36 -36.69
CA ALA A 515 -11.27 58.66 -36.98
C ALA A 515 -12.78 58.54 -37.20
N LYS A 516 -13.51 59.63 -36.92
CA LYS A 516 -14.97 59.69 -37.07
C LYS A 516 -15.37 59.30 -38.51
N GLY A 517 -16.22 58.27 -38.65
CA GLY A 517 -16.58 57.68 -39.95
C GLY A 517 -15.72 56.48 -40.36
N THR A 518 -14.90 55.95 -39.45
CA THR A 518 -14.12 54.71 -39.61
C THR A 518 -14.25 53.84 -38.35
N LYS A 519 -14.20 52.51 -38.49
CA LYS A 519 -14.22 51.53 -37.39
C LYS A 519 -13.05 50.54 -37.55
N PRO A 520 -12.53 49.96 -36.46
CA PRO A 520 -11.49 48.96 -36.56
C PRO A 520 -12.00 47.72 -37.32
N ASN A 521 -11.14 47.12 -38.15
CA ASN A 521 -11.45 45.88 -38.84
C ASN A 521 -11.52 44.67 -37.87
N VAL A 522 -12.00 43.51 -38.34
CA VAL A 522 -12.08 42.28 -37.53
C VAL A 522 -10.66 41.82 -37.18
N GLY A 523 -10.18 42.22 -35.99
CA GLY A 523 -8.81 42.01 -35.55
C GLY A 523 -8.13 43.26 -34.98
N ASN A 524 -8.74 44.44 -35.14
CA ASN A 524 -8.27 45.74 -34.65
C ASN A 524 -6.87 46.10 -35.18
N THR A 525 -6.62 45.73 -36.43
CA THR A 525 -5.33 45.90 -37.12
C THR A 525 -5.26 47.14 -38.01
N GLU A 526 -6.40 47.66 -38.45
CA GLU A 526 -6.51 48.91 -39.21
C GLU A 526 -7.90 49.54 -39.02
N CYS A 527 -7.99 50.85 -39.18
CA CYS A 527 -9.26 51.58 -39.20
C CYS A 527 -9.80 51.60 -40.63
N VAL A 528 -10.92 50.90 -40.85
CA VAL A 528 -11.60 50.85 -42.14
C VAL A 528 -12.76 51.83 -42.16
N PRO A 529 -13.13 52.43 -43.31
CA PRO A 529 -14.32 53.26 -43.43
C PRO A 529 -15.51 52.59 -42.76
N ASP A 530 -16.23 53.33 -41.92
CA ASP A 530 -17.48 52.89 -41.33
C ASP A 530 -18.52 53.04 -42.42
N VAL A 531 -18.41 52.16 -43.40
CA VAL A 531 -19.45 51.93 -44.37
C VAL A 531 -20.61 51.40 -43.52
N PRO A 532 -21.74 52.13 -43.43
CA PRO A 532 -22.93 51.54 -42.84
C PRO A 532 -23.17 50.24 -43.60
N ASP A 533 -23.25 49.13 -42.88
CA ASP A 533 -23.61 47.82 -43.42
C ASP A 533 -25.05 47.91 -43.94
N ASN A 534 -25.23 48.58 -45.07
CA ASN A 534 -26.39 48.44 -45.93
C ASN A 534 -26.30 47.16 -46.75
N ASP A 535 -25.19 46.42 -46.65
CA ASP A 535 -25.11 45.06 -47.13
C ASP A 535 -25.59 44.09 -46.05
N LYS A 536 -26.93 44.02 -45.97
CA LYS A 536 -27.57 42.72 -46.02
C LYS A 536 -27.01 42.00 -47.26
N GLU A 537 -25.83 41.38 -47.19
CA GLU A 537 -25.41 40.39 -48.17
C GLU A 537 -26.35 39.20 -48.00
N LYS A 538 -27.55 39.36 -48.56
CA LYS A 538 -28.51 38.29 -48.80
C LYS A 538 -27.76 37.29 -49.67
N GLY A 539 -27.38 36.16 -49.10
CA GLY A 539 -27.06 35.01 -49.94
C GLY A 539 -28.26 34.65 -50.82
N LYS A 540 -28.04 33.84 -51.86
CA LYS A 540 -29.04 33.49 -52.88
C LYS A 540 -30.21 32.64 -52.33
N CYS A 541 -30.94 33.15 -51.35
CA CYS A 541 -32.27 32.63 -51.02
C CYS A 541 -33.18 32.97 -52.21
N LYS A 542 -33.75 31.93 -52.83
CA LYS A 542 -34.58 32.08 -54.04
C LYS A 542 -35.87 32.86 -53.78
N ASP A 543 -36.36 32.81 -52.55
CA ASP A 543 -37.62 33.42 -52.13
C ASP A 543 -37.40 34.86 -51.63
N GLU A 544 -38.22 35.79 -52.12
CA GLU A 544 -38.16 37.19 -51.71
C GLU A 544 -38.54 37.34 -50.22
N GLY A 545 -37.77 38.14 -49.48
CA GLY A 545 -37.97 38.33 -48.04
C GLY A 545 -37.20 37.36 -47.14
N TYR A 546 -36.43 36.43 -47.71
CA TYR A 546 -35.60 35.50 -46.96
C TYR A 546 -34.13 35.94 -46.86
N ILE A 547 -33.48 35.56 -45.76
CA ILE A 547 -32.05 35.73 -45.45
C ILE A 547 -31.44 34.37 -45.09
N LEU A 548 -30.11 34.26 -45.11
CA LEU A 548 -29.42 33.04 -44.66
C LEU A 548 -29.72 32.77 -43.17
N ASP A 549 -29.99 31.51 -42.80
CA ASP A 549 -30.26 31.12 -41.40
C ASP A 549 -28.95 31.20 -40.59
N PRO A 550 -28.78 32.21 -39.71
CA PRO A 550 -27.54 32.37 -38.96
C PRO A 550 -27.28 31.17 -38.03
N ALA A 551 -28.32 30.43 -37.63
CA ALA A 551 -28.18 29.26 -36.78
C ALA A 551 -27.56 28.05 -37.51
N GLN A 552 -27.50 28.04 -38.83
CA GLN A 552 -26.93 26.92 -39.58
C GLN A 552 -25.39 26.87 -39.44
N GLY A 553 -24.73 28.04 -39.51
CA GLY A 553 -23.27 28.18 -39.48
C GLY A 553 -22.60 27.78 -40.80
N GLY A 554 -21.55 28.51 -41.19
CA GLY A 554 -20.73 28.20 -42.38
C GLY A 554 -21.40 28.48 -43.73
N GLN A 555 -22.49 29.26 -43.76
CA GLN A 555 -23.16 29.67 -44.99
C GLN A 555 -22.71 31.07 -45.40
N ASN A 556 -22.55 31.28 -46.71
CA ASN A 556 -22.21 32.56 -47.33
C ASN A 556 -23.03 32.73 -48.62
N LYS A 557 -22.83 33.85 -49.33
CA LYS A 557 -23.55 34.15 -50.56
C LYS A 557 -23.36 33.14 -51.70
N ASP A 558 -22.28 32.36 -51.63
CA ASP A 558 -21.89 31.36 -52.63
C ASP A 558 -22.31 29.93 -52.25
N THR A 559 -22.98 29.73 -51.11
CA THR A 559 -23.49 28.43 -50.70
C THR A 559 -24.57 27.97 -51.68
N GLU A 560 -24.32 26.89 -52.42
CA GLU A 560 -25.17 26.43 -53.54
C GLU A 560 -26.62 26.12 -53.13
N ASN A 561 -26.81 25.58 -51.92
CA ASN A 561 -28.11 25.26 -51.34
C ASN A 561 -28.20 25.82 -49.91
N PRO A 562 -28.39 27.14 -49.75
CA PRO A 562 -28.41 27.76 -48.44
C PRO A 562 -29.70 27.39 -47.68
N VAL A 563 -29.61 27.39 -46.35
CA VAL A 563 -30.78 27.25 -45.48
C VAL A 563 -31.25 28.67 -45.22
N CYS A 564 -32.45 28.97 -45.68
CA CYS A 564 -32.99 30.32 -45.61
C CYS A 564 -34.04 30.43 -44.51
N THR A 565 -34.11 31.60 -43.88
CA THR A 565 -35.14 31.99 -42.91
C THR A 565 -35.72 33.34 -43.30
N LEU A 566 -36.97 33.61 -42.91
CA LEU A 566 -37.61 34.90 -43.18
C LEU A 566 -36.90 36.03 -42.42
N ASP A 567 -36.74 37.20 -43.04
CA ASP A 567 -36.23 38.42 -42.38
C ASP A 567 -37.33 39.05 -41.51
N ASP A 568 -37.57 38.45 -40.35
CA ASP A 568 -38.66 38.84 -39.44
C ASP A 568 -38.53 40.28 -38.93
N SER A 569 -37.32 40.85 -38.89
CA SER A 569 -37.11 42.23 -38.46
C SER A 569 -37.78 43.24 -39.39
N LYS A 570 -38.06 42.88 -40.66
CA LYS A 570 -38.83 43.74 -41.57
C LYS A 570 -40.32 43.79 -41.28
N LYS A 571 -40.82 42.90 -40.40
CA LYS A 571 -42.22 42.81 -40.02
C LYS A 571 -42.54 43.54 -38.71
N CYS A 572 -41.54 44.16 -38.08
CA CYS A 572 -41.78 44.99 -36.91
C CYS A 572 -42.31 46.35 -37.38
N ASP A 573 -43.45 46.78 -36.82
CA ASP A 573 -44.11 48.04 -37.20
C ASP A 573 -43.28 49.28 -36.79
N ASP A 574 -42.47 49.15 -35.73
CA ASP A 574 -41.59 50.19 -35.21
C ASP A 574 -40.14 49.96 -35.71
N PRO A 575 -39.53 50.93 -36.43
CA PRO A 575 -38.14 50.84 -36.90
C PRO A 575 -37.09 50.66 -35.79
N SER A 576 -37.42 50.98 -34.53
CA SER A 576 -36.55 50.79 -33.36
C SER A 576 -36.62 49.39 -32.74
N GLN A 577 -37.52 48.53 -33.25
CA GLN A 577 -37.67 47.15 -32.78
C GLN A 577 -36.97 46.17 -33.73
N THR A 578 -36.54 45.04 -33.17
CA THR A 578 -36.13 43.89 -33.97
C THR A 578 -36.85 42.63 -33.52
N ALA A 579 -36.93 41.65 -34.42
CA ALA A 579 -37.60 40.40 -34.14
C ALA A 579 -36.69 39.42 -33.39
N VAL A 580 -37.29 38.58 -32.54
CA VAL A 580 -36.59 37.44 -31.91
C VAL A 580 -36.06 36.46 -32.95
N THR A 581 -34.96 35.79 -32.63
CA THR A 581 -34.46 34.72 -33.50
C THR A 581 -35.37 33.51 -33.40
N ARG A 582 -35.91 33.08 -34.54
CA ARG A 582 -36.79 31.90 -34.61
C ARG A 582 -36.19 30.68 -33.94
N SER A 583 -37.02 29.95 -33.20
CA SER A 583 -36.67 28.62 -32.72
C SER A 583 -36.61 27.64 -33.90
N PRO A 584 -35.77 26.59 -33.84
CA PRO A 584 -35.74 25.55 -34.87
C PRO A 584 -37.09 24.84 -35.12
N LYS A 585 -38.03 24.92 -34.16
CA LYS A 585 -39.36 24.32 -34.24
C LYS A 585 -40.38 25.20 -34.96
N ASN A 586 -40.11 26.49 -35.12
CA ASN A 586 -41.01 27.48 -35.73
C ASN A 586 -40.52 27.90 -37.13
N LYS A 587 -40.13 26.91 -37.95
CA LYS A 587 -39.84 27.16 -39.37
C LYS A 587 -41.15 27.43 -40.10
N VAL A 588 -41.24 28.59 -40.74
CA VAL A 588 -42.38 28.97 -41.57
C VAL A 588 -42.00 28.69 -43.02
N GLU A 589 -42.79 27.85 -43.67
CA GLU A 589 -42.64 27.63 -45.11
C GLU A 589 -43.02 28.90 -45.88
N PRO A 590 -42.48 29.14 -47.08
CA PRO A 590 -42.80 30.30 -47.92
C PRO A 590 -44.29 30.60 -48.06
N LYS A 591 -45.12 29.56 -48.18
CA LYS A 591 -46.59 29.69 -48.29
C LYS A 591 -47.25 30.29 -47.04
N ASP A 592 -46.63 30.11 -45.87
CA ASP A 592 -47.15 30.56 -44.57
C ASP A 592 -46.44 31.85 -44.10
N ALA A 593 -45.51 32.38 -44.92
CA ALA A 593 -44.76 33.58 -44.59
C ALA A 593 -45.68 34.78 -44.38
N ALA A 594 -46.77 34.91 -45.13
CA ALA A 594 -47.70 36.04 -44.99
C ALA A 594 -48.48 36.05 -43.67
N SER A 595 -48.79 34.89 -43.10
CA SER A 595 -49.61 34.77 -41.88
C SER A 595 -48.80 34.80 -40.58
N TYR A 596 -47.47 34.69 -40.66
CA TYR A 596 -46.61 34.72 -39.48
C TYR A 596 -46.44 36.14 -38.91
N SER A 597 -46.81 36.33 -37.64
CA SER A 597 -46.54 37.52 -36.83
C SER A 597 -45.20 37.37 -36.10
N ALA A 598 -44.30 38.33 -36.28
CA ALA A 598 -43.01 38.34 -35.61
C ALA A 598 -43.15 38.90 -34.19
N GLU A 599 -42.52 38.26 -33.20
CA GLU A 599 -42.39 38.83 -31.87
C GLU A 599 -41.28 39.89 -31.90
N CYS A 600 -41.68 41.16 -31.84
CA CYS A 600 -40.82 42.33 -31.90
C CYS A 600 -40.69 42.98 -30.51
N ALA A 601 -39.49 43.46 -30.19
CA ALA A 601 -39.21 44.24 -28.99
C ALA A 601 -38.09 45.24 -29.28
N LYS A 602 -37.93 46.23 -28.39
CA LYS A 602 -36.88 47.25 -28.52
C LYS A 602 -35.50 46.58 -28.45
N ASP A 603 -34.64 46.90 -29.40
CA ASP A 603 -33.29 46.37 -29.48
C ASP A 603 -32.28 47.46 -29.06
N ASP A 604 -31.80 47.36 -27.82
CA ASP A 604 -30.87 48.34 -27.25
C ASP A 604 -29.43 48.15 -27.80
N ASP A 605 -29.11 47.02 -28.45
CA ASP A 605 -27.81 46.73 -29.08
C ASP A 605 -27.97 46.06 -30.46
N PRO A 606 -28.46 46.81 -31.48
CA PRO A 606 -28.71 46.26 -32.81
C PRO A 606 -27.42 45.81 -33.53
N ASN A 607 -26.26 46.18 -33.01
CA ASN A 607 -24.94 45.87 -33.57
C ASN A 607 -24.23 44.71 -32.87
N PHE A 608 -24.88 44.02 -31.93
CA PHE A 608 -24.30 42.88 -31.23
C PHE A 608 -23.82 41.81 -32.23
N ARG A 609 -22.56 41.38 -32.10
CA ARG A 609 -21.96 40.30 -32.92
C ARG A 609 -21.29 39.26 -32.02
N CYS A 610 -21.44 38.00 -32.40
CA CYS A 610 -20.69 36.93 -31.76
C CYS A 610 -19.25 36.89 -32.24
N GLN A 611 -18.30 36.80 -31.30
CA GLN A 611 -16.87 36.75 -31.62
C GLN A 611 -16.44 35.42 -32.26
N ASP A 612 -17.13 34.32 -31.94
CA ASP A 612 -16.83 32.99 -32.46
C ASP A 612 -17.68 32.68 -33.70
N ASN A 613 -17.03 32.42 -34.84
CA ASN A 613 -17.68 32.03 -36.10
C ASN A 613 -18.44 30.68 -36.01
N LYS A 614 -18.26 29.92 -34.93
CA LYS A 614 -19.01 28.70 -34.59
C LYS A 614 -20.28 28.97 -33.81
N THR A 615 -20.55 30.23 -33.50
CA THR A 615 -21.74 30.69 -32.79
C THR A 615 -22.52 31.69 -33.64
N TYR A 616 -23.81 31.82 -33.36
CA TYR A 616 -24.70 32.77 -34.03
C TYR A 616 -25.37 33.68 -33.01
N HIS A 617 -25.72 34.88 -33.47
CA HIS A 617 -26.45 35.87 -32.69
C HIS A 617 -27.89 35.40 -32.48
N HIS A 618 -28.22 35.05 -31.25
CA HIS A 618 -29.54 34.65 -30.85
C HIS A 618 -30.21 35.78 -30.05
N LYS A 619 -31.36 36.22 -30.53
CA LYS A 619 -32.23 37.24 -29.94
C LYS A 619 -33.41 36.58 -29.26
N GLU A 620 -33.65 36.91 -27.99
CA GLU A 620 -34.80 36.48 -27.20
C GLU A 620 -35.43 37.70 -26.50
N ILE A 621 -36.75 37.72 -26.25
CA ILE A 621 -37.35 38.80 -25.46
C ILE A 621 -37.03 38.58 -23.99
N ASP A 622 -36.44 39.59 -23.37
CA ASP A 622 -36.30 39.65 -21.93
C ASP A 622 -37.60 40.16 -21.30
N ASN A 623 -38.23 39.30 -20.50
CA ASN A 623 -39.46 39.63 -19.76
C ASN A 623 -39.16 40.01 -18.30
N SER A 624 -37.90 40.26 -17.94
CA SER A 624 -37.50 40.50 -16.54
C SER A 624 -37.64 41.96 -16.05
N GLY A 625 -38.04 42.90 -16.91
CA GLY A 625 -38.27 44.31 -16.56
C GLY A 625 -39.59 44.89 -17.08
N ASP A 626 -39.87 46.15 -16.72
CA ASP A 626 -41.11 46.86 -17.06
C ASP A 626 -41.26 47.14 -18.58
N GLU A 627 -40.16 47.09 -19.34
CA GLU A 627 -40.14 47.20 -20.80
C GLU A 627 -39.63 45.90 -21.45
N LYS A 628 -40.34 45.41 -22.47
CA LYS A 628 -39.89 44.26 -23.28
C LYS A 628 -38.71 44.69 -24.15
N LYS A 629 -37.55 44.06 -23.93
CA LYS A 629 -36.31 44.34 -24.65
C LYS A 629 -35.73 43.07 -25.26
N ILE A 630 -34.99 43.22 -26.35
CA ILE A 630 -34.22 42.11 -26.93
C ILE A 630 -32.98 41.85 -26.07
N LYS A 631 -32.80 40.59 -25.68
CA LYS A 631 -31.58 40.07 -25.08
C LYS A 631 -30.78 39.31 -26.12
N HIS A 632 -29.50 39.62 -26.18
CA HIS A 632 -28.56 39.00 -27.10
C HIS A 632 -27.76 37.89 -26.41
N SER A 633 -27.62 36.76 -27.09
CA SER A 633 -26.74 35.68 -26.67
C SER A 633 -26.05 35.04 -27.87
N CYS A 634 -24.90 34.42 -27.65
CA CYS A 634 -24.20 33.63 -28.67
C CYS A 634 -24.50 32.15 -28.45
N ARG A 635 -25.12 31.50 -29.43
CA ARG A 635 -25.44 30.06 -29.38
C ARG A 635 -24.66 29.29 -30.44
N ALA A 636 -24.24 28.06 -30.13
CA ALA A 636 -23.53 27.22 -31.10
C ALA A 636 -24.39 26.93 -32.34
N THR A 637 -23.80 27.06 -33.53
CA THR A 637 -24.46 26.76 -34.81
C THR A 637 -24.80 25.27 -34.91
N ARG A 638 -25.75 24.91 -35.78
CA ARG A 638 -26.13 23.52 -36.03
C ARG A 638 -24.95 22.70 -36.57
N ASN A 639 -24.11 23.30 -37.41
CA ASN A 639 -22.90 22.63 -37.90
C ASN A 639 -21.94 22.29 -36.75
N THR A 640 -21.66 23.24 -35.85
CA THR A 640 -20.81 23.01 -34.67
C THR A 640 -21.38 21.90 -33.76
N LYS A 641 -22.69 21.87 -33.55
CA LYS A 641 -23.35 20.81 -32.77
C LYS A 641 -23.23 19.44 -33.45
N LYS A 642 -23.34 19.39 -34.78
CA LYS A 642 -23.15 18.15 -35.56
C LYS A 642 -21.70 17.65 -35.45
N GLU A 643 -20.70 18.52 -35.63
CA GLU A 643 -19.29 18.17 -35.46
C GLU A 643 -18.97 17.65 -34.04
N GLN A 644 -19.59 18.23 -33.02
CA GLN A 644 -19.46 17.76 -31.64
C GLN A 644 -20.07 16.35 -31.46
N ALA A 645 -21.24 16.10 -32.03
CA ALA A 645 -21.89 14.78 -32.00
C ALA A 645 -21.08 13.72 -32.77
N ASP A 646 -20.54 14.07 -33.94
CA ASP A 646 -19.72 13.16 -34.76
C ASP A 646 -18.41 12.79 -34.03
N LYS A 647 -17.76 13.77 -33.38
CA LYS A 647 -16.59 13.51 -32.53
C LYS A 647 -16.91 12.61 -31.34
N TYR A 648 -18.08 12.78 -30.72
CA TYR A 648 -18.52 11.92 -29.63
C TYR A 648 -18.75 10.48 -30.12
N ASN A 649 -19.48 10.31 -31.22
CA ASN A 649 -19.74 8.99 -31.81
C ASN A 649 -18.46 8.26 -32.20
N LYS A 650 -17.48 8.97 -32.78
CA LYS A 650 -16.16 8.39 -33.10
C LYS A 650 -15.45 7.86 -31.84
N ARG A 651 -15.50 8.58 -30.73
CA ARG A 651 -14.93 8.11 -29.44
C ARG A 651 -15.65 6.88 -28.90
N VAL A 652 -16.98 6.83 -29.04
CA VAL A 652 -17.78 5.68 -28.59
C VAL A 652 -17.44 4.43 -29.40
N GLU A 653 -17.26 4.53 -30.72
CA GLU A 653 -16.87 3.38 -31.56
C GLU A 653 -15.45 2.90 -31.25
N THR A 654 -14.47 3.79 -31.08
CA THR A 654 -13.12 3.40 -30.64
C THR A 654 -13.13 2.69 -29.28
N ALA A 655 -13.90 3.19 -28.32
CA ALA A 655 -14.06 2.54 -27.01
C ALA A 655 -14.73 1.16 -27.10
N LYS A 656 -15.66 0.95 -28.04
CA LYS A 656 -16.27 -0.38 -28.28
C LYS A 656 -15.26 -1.37 -28.85
N GLU A 657 -14.40 -0.95 -29.78
CA GLU A 657 -13.36 -1.81 -30.36
C GLU A 657 -12.30 -2.21 -29.32
N GLU A 658 -11.85 -1.26 -28.49
CA GLU A 658 -10.93 -1.53 -27.38
C GLU A 658 -11.55 -2.47 -26.34
N LYS A 659 -12.84 -2.29 -26.02
CA LYS A 659 -13.57 -3.18 -25.12
C LYS A 659 -13.66 -4.61 -25.66
N LYS A 660 -13.84 -4.79 -26.98
CA LYS A 660 -13.82 -6.13 -27.61
C LYS A 660 -12.45 -6.80 -27.49
N LYS A 661 -11.35 -6.10 -27.80
CA LYS A 661 -9.98 -6.62 -27.64
C LYS A 661 -9.67 -7.00 -26.19
N THR A 662 -10.07 -6.14 -25.25
CA THR A 662 -9.86 -6.38 -23.81
C THR A 662 -10.66 -7.59 -23.30
N THR A 663 -11.85 -7.83 -23.85
CA THR A 663 -12.69 -8.98 -23.44
C THR A 663 -12.09 -10.31 -23.90
N GLY A 664 -11.49 -10.36 -25.09
CA GLY A 664 -10.78 -11.54 -25.60
C GLY A 664 -9.60 -11.94 -24.72
N ASN A 665 -8.71 -10.98 -24.42
CA ASN A 665 -7.54 -11.22 -23.56
C ASN A 665 -7.94 -11.63 -22.13
N LYS A 666 -8.99 -11.01 -21.57
CA LYS A 666 -9.50 -11.41 -20.24
C LYS A 666 -9.98 -12.86 -20.21
N GLN A 667 -10.55 -13.35 -21.31
CA GLN A 667 -11.03 -14.74 -21.37
C GLN A 667 -9.88 -15.73 -21.47
N THR A 668 -8.82 -15.41 -22.23
CA THR A 668 -7.59 -16.23 -22.28
C THR A 668 -6.86 -16.21 -20.94
N ASP A 669 -6.71 -15.04 -20.31
CA ASP A 669 -6.03 -14.89 -19.03
C ASP A 669 -6.77 -15.66 -17.92
N LYS A 670 -8.11 -15.62 -17.94
CA LYS A 670 -8.94 -16.40 -17.00
C LYS A 670 -8.77 -17.91 -17.21
N LYS A 671 -8.64 -18.38 -18.45
CA LYS A 671 -8.38 -19.80 -18.75
C LYS A 671 -6.99 -20.24 -18.30
N GLU A 672 -5.96 -19.44 -18.57
CA GLU A 672 -4.58 -19.70 -18.13
C GLU A 672 -4.47 -19.66 -16.59
N SER A 673 -5.12 -18.69 -15.95
CA SER A 673 -5.21 -18.60 -14.48
C SER A 673 -5.89 -19.83 -13.86
N ALA A 674 -6.99 -20.31 -14.45
CA ALA A 674 -7.65 -21.53 -14.00
C ALA A 674 -6.77 -22.79 -14.15
N ARG A 675 -5.99 -22.88 -15.24
CA ARG A 675 -4.97 -23.93 -15.46
C ARG A 675 -3.91 -23.90 -14.37
N ARG A 676 -3.28 -22.74 -14.14
CA ARG A 676 -2.29 -22.58 -13.08
C ARG A 676 -2.82 -22.94 -11.70
N GLY A 677 -4.01 -22.45 -11.36
CA GLY A 677 -4.66 -22.75 -10.08
C GLY A 677 -4.93 -24.25 -9.90
N ARG A 678 -5.36 -24.94 -10.95
CA ARG A 678 -5.59 -26.38 -10.91
C ARG A 678 -4.29 -27.19 -10.81
N ASN A 679 -3.26 -26.80 -11.57
CA ASN A 679 -1.92 -27.39 -11.48
C ASN A 679 -1.35 -27.24 -10.06
N GLY A 680 -1.38 -26.02 -9.51
CA GLY A 680 -0.88 -25.73 -8.16
C GLY A 680 -1.61 -26.52 -7.09
N MET A 681 -2.94 -26.57 -7.14
CA MET A 681 -3.74 -27.36 -6.20
C MET A 681 -3.42 -28.86 -6.29
N CYS A 682 -3.37 -29.44 -7.49
CA CYS A 682 -3.08 -30.87 -7.66
C CYS A 682 -1.66 -31.23 -7.19
N TRP A 683 -0.70 -30.35 -7.45
CA TRP A 683 0.67 -30.55 -7.00
C TRP A 683 0.75 -30.48 -5.47
N SER A 684 0.22 -29.41 -4.85
CA SER A 684 0.24 -29.25 -3.38
C SER A 684 -0.47 -30.39 -2.67
N LEU A 685 -1.61 -30.85 -3.20
CA LEU A 685 -2.34 -31.99 -2.68
C LEU A 685 -1.50 -33.27 -2.71
N LEU A 686 -0.85 -33.57 -3.83
CA LEU A 686 -0.07 -34.80 -4.00
C LEU A 686 1.23 -34.79 -3.21
N VAL A 687 1.93 -33.64 -3.14
CA VAL A 687 3.08 -33.49 -2.24
C VAL A 687 2.64 -33.72 -0.79
N GLY A 688 1.55 -33.07 -0.37
CA GLY A 688 0.97 -33.24 0.95
C GLY A 688 0.41 -34.63 1.24
N LEU A 689 0.30 -35.51 0.24
CA LEU A 689 -0.04 -36.93 0.38
C LEU A 689 1.16 -37.86 0.28
N GLY A 690 2.38 -37.31 0.18
CA GLY A 690 3.62 -38.07 0.02
C GLY A 690 3.66 -38.83 -1.31
N ALA A 691 3.14 -38.22 -2.39
CA ALA A 691 3.23 -38.82 -3.72
C ALA A 691 4.69 -38.93 -4.20
N TRP A 692 5.53 -37.99 -3.79
CA TRP A 692 6.95 -37.93 -4.12
C TRP A 692 7.83 -37.83 -2.88
N ASP A 693 9.12 -38.07 -3.05
CA ASP A 693 10.09 -37.88 -1.98
C ASP A 693 10.20 -36.38 -1.64
N LEU A 694 10.09 -36.05 -0.34
CA LEU A 694 10.06 -34.64 0.07
C LEU A 694 11.39 -33.93 -0.22
N ALA A 695 12.53 -34.62 -0.10
CA ALA A 695 13.83 -34.00 -0.38
C ALA A 695 14.01 -33.68 -1.87
N GLU A 696 13.48 -34.53 -2.77
CA GLU A 696 13.43 -34.23 -4.21
C GLU A 696 12.55 -33.01 -4.52
N VAL A 697 11.39 -32.90 -3.85
CA VAL A 697 10.48 -31.76 -4.01
C VAL A 697 11.09 -30.48 -3.44
N GLU A 698 11.70 -30.54 -2.25
CA GLU A 698 12.35 -29.39 -1.60
C GLU A 698 13.62 -28.92 -2.32
N ALA A 699 14.20 -29.76 -3.17
CA ALA A 699 15.34 -29.41 -4.02
C ALA A 699 14.92 -28.63 -5.28
N MET A 700 13.63 -28.58 -5.62
CA MET A 700 13.14 -27.77 -6.74
C MET A 700 13.36 -26.28 -6.46
N SER A 701 13.91 -25.58 -7.44
CA SER A 701 14.05 -24.12 -7.41
C SER A 701 12.70 -23.42 -7.61
N PRO A 702 12.57 -22.15 -7.17
CA PRO A 702 11.37 -21.35 -7.44
C PRO A 702 11.03 -21.25 -8.93
N ASP A 703 12.04 -21.08 -9.79
CA ASP A 703 11.88 -21.01 -11.25
C ASP A 703 11.29 -22.31 -11.82
N GLU A 704 11.71 -23.49 -11.33
CA GLU A 704 11.17 -24.78 -11.78
C GLU A 704 9.70 -24.96 -11.38
N VAL A 705 9.32 -24.51 -10.19
CA VAL A 705 7.93 -24.64 -9.73
C VAL A 705 7.02 -23.63 -10.40
N ASP A 706 7.42 -22.37 -10.52
CA ASP A 706 6.65 -21.36 -11.24
C ASP A 706 6.44 -21.75 -12.71
N GLY A 707 7.50 -22.25 -13.36
CA GLY A 707 7.40 -22.75 -14.73
C GLY A 707 6.53 -23.99 -14.85
N MET A 708 6.59 -24.93 -13.89
CA MET A 708 5.76 -26.14 -13.90
C MET A 708 4.27 -25.79 -13.85
N LEU A 709 3.87 -24.75 -13.12
CA LEU A 709 2.47 -24.32 -13.05
C LEU A 709 1.92 -23.87 -14.41
N GLU A 710 2.78 -23.42 -15.32
CA GLU A 710 2.43 -23.08 -16.72
C GLU A 710 2.43 -24.28 -17.67
N LEU A 711 3.04 -25.41 -17.28
CA LEU A 711 3.02 -26.62 -18.09
C LEU A 711 1.64 -27.30 -17.92
N TRP A 712 0.81 -27.23 -18.96
CA TRP A 712 -0.48 -27.92 -19.02
C TRP A 712 -0.46 -28.98 -20.12
N PRO A 713 -0.97 -30.21 -19.89
CA PRO A 713 -1.03 -31.23 -20.95
C PRO A 713 -1.92 -30.76 -22.12
N GLU A 714 -1.41 -30.82 -23.35
CA GLU A 714 -2.04 -30.19 -24.53
C GLU A 714 -3.41 -30.78 -24.93
N ASN A 715 -3.78 -31.96 -24.41
CA ASN A 715 -4.97 -32.71 -24.83
C ASN A 715 -6.17 -32.66 -23.84
N ASP A 716 -6.11 -31.85 -22.79
CA ASP A 716 -7.09 -31.94 -21.70
C ASP A 716 -8.24 -30.94 -21.77
N GLN A 717 -9.36 -31.35 -21.18
CA GLN A 717 -10.57 -30.53 -20.97
C GLN A 717 -10.24 -29.22 -20.24
N GLU A 718 -11.06 -28.18 -20.46
CA GLU A 718 -10.89 -26.91 -19.74
C GLU A 718 -10.96 -27.15 -18.22
N PRO A 719 -9.90 -26.82 -17.45
CA PRO A 719 -9.91 -27.09 -16.03
C PRO A 719 -10.93 -26.23 -15.33
N LYS A 720 -11.70 -26.86 -14.46
CA LYS A 720 -12.43 -26.15 -13.41
C LYS A 720 -11.58 -26.10 -12.15
N TYR A 721 -11.59 -24.94 -11.51
CA TYR A 721 -11.00 -24.77 -10.19
C TYR A 721 -11.63 -25.76 -9.22
N LEU A 722 -10.79 -26.47 -8.46
CA LEU A 722 -11.24 -27.44 -7.48
C LEU A 722 -10.99 -26.84 -6.10
N GLU A 723 -12.06 -26.64 -5.35
CA GLU A 723 -11.97 -26.12 -3.99
C GLU A 723 -11.67 -27.25 -3.01
N ASP A 724 -10.92 -26.93 -1.95
CA ASP A 724 -10.54 -27.87 -0.89
C ASP A 724 -11.70 -28.71 -0.35
N HIS A 725 -12.85 -28.07 -0.10
CA HIS A 725 -14.01 -28.71 0.51
C HIS A 725 -14.64 -29.79 -0.40
N MET A 726 -14.33 -29.77 -1.70
CA MET A 726 -14.73 -30.79 -2.67
C MET A 726 -13.86 -32.04 -2.57
N ILE A 727 -12.77 -32.01 -1.82
CA ILE A 727 -11.80 -33.10 -1.72
C ILE A 727 -12.04 -33.85 -0.41
N THR A 728 -12.18 -35.16 -0.51
CA THR A 728 -12.25 -36.08 0.64
C THR A 728 -11.14 -37.11 0.51
N ILE A 729 -10.34 -37.28 1.56
CA ILE A 729 -9.24 -38.25 1.57
C ILE A 729 -9.67 -39.45 2.41
N GLY A 730 -10.00 -40.56 1.76
CA GLY A 730 -10.33 -41.82 2.44
C GLY A 730 -9.15 -42.79 2.45
N LYS A 731 -9.28 -43.90 3.17
CA LYS A 731 -8.45 -45.07 2.92
C LYS A 731 -8.91 -45.80 1.67
N LYS A 732 -7.97 -46.40 0.95
CA LYS A 732 -8.30 -47.40 -0.07
C LYS A 732 -9.00 -48.57 0.64
N SER A 733 -10.28 -48.78 0.36
CA SER A 733 -11.02 -49.93 0.88
C SER A 733 -10.36 -51.19 0.31
N GLY A 734 -9.47 -51.82 1.08
CA GLY A 734 -8.95 -53.13 0.72
C GLY A 734 -10.14 -54.06 0.59
N THR A 735 -10.37 -54.59 -0.61
CA THR A 735 -11.25 -55.73 -0.78
C THR A 735 -10.60 -56.85 0.03
N VAL A 736 -11.14 -57.14 1.22
CA VAL A 736 -10.79 -58.35 1.95
C VAL A 736 -11.26 -59.49 1.05
N VAL A 737 -10.33 -60.03 0.25
CA VAL A 737 -10.57 -61.26 -0.51
C VAL A 737 -10.72 -62.34 0.55
N GLY A 738 -11.94 -62.84 0.72
CA GLY A 738 -12.31 -63.78 1.76
C GLY A 738 -11.42 -65.03 1.75
N GLY A 739 -10.98 -65.44 2.94
CA GLY A 739 -10.25 -66.68 3.14
C GLY A 739 -9.53 -66.70 4.47
N ILE A 740 -10.06 -67.50 5.40
CA ILE A 740 -9.52 -67.90 6.71
C ILE A 740 -9.98 -67.01 7.88
N GLU A 741 -11.15 -67.38 8.41
CA GLU A 741 -11.54 -67.14 9.80
C GLU A 741 -10.64 -68.00 10.71
N THR A 742 -9.70 -67.36 11.41
CA THR A 742 -9.16 -67.95 12.65
C THR A 742 -9.92 -67.36 13.82
N GLU A 743 -10.83 -68.14 14.38
CA GLU A 743 -11.40 -67.92 15.71
C GLU A 743 -10.27 -67.86 16.74
N THR A 744 -9.94 -66.68 17.22
CA THR A 744 -9.25 -66.52 18.50
C THR A 744 -10.14 -65.65 19.36
N ALA A 745 -10.79 -66.27 20.35
CA ALA A 745 -11.65 -65.61 21.31
C ALA A 745 -10.82 -64.64 22.17
N GLY A 746 -10.91 -63.36 21.81
CA GLY A 746 -10.39 -62.23 22.57
C GLY A 746 -10.96 -60.98 21.92
N ILE A 747 -11.62 -60.13 22.71
CA ILE A 747 -12.29 -58.90 22.27
C ILE A 747 -11.29 -58.06 21.44
N GLY A 748 -11.37 -58.19 20.13
CA GLY A 748 -10.40 -57.66 19.18
C GLY A 748 -11.13 -56.97 18.05
N LEU A 749 -11.40 -55.67 18.23
CA LEU A 749 -12.02 -54.81 17.22
C LEU A 749 -11.20 -54.82 15.92
N PRO A 750 -11.80 -55.06 14.74
CA PRO A 750 -11.13 -55.10 13.44
C PRO A 750 -10.67 -53.72 12.90
N ILE A 751 -10.51 -52.71 13.76
CA ILE A 751 -10.23 -51.31 13.40
C ILE A 751 -8.72 -50.97 13.46
N VAL A 752 -7.88 -51.86 14.01
CA VAL A 752 -6.45 -51.59 14.31
C VAL A 752 -5.59 -51.28 13.07
N TYR A 753 -6.00 -51.65 11.86
CA TYR A 753 -5.24 -51.37 10.63
C TYR A 753 -5.49 -49.97 10.01
N VAL A 754 -6.42 -49.18 10.56
CA VAL A 754 -6.73 -47.83 10.05
C VAL A 754 -5.65 -46.78 10.41
N VAL A 755 -4.77 -47.02 11.37
CA VAL A 755 -3.90 -45.92 11.86
C VAL A 755 -2.52 -45.86 11.15
N LYS A 756 -1.91 -47.00 10.77
CA LYS A 756 -0.49 -47.02 10.30
C LYS A 756 -0.20 -46.26 8.99
N GLY A 757 -1.11 -46.27 8.02
CA GLY A 757 -0.93 -45.57 6.74
C GLY A 757 -1.01 -44.04 6.84
N ILE A 758 -1.86 -43.52 7.73
CA ILE A 758 -2.03 -42.07 7.94
C ILE A 758 -0.90 -41.54 8.85
N ILE A 759 -0.39 -42.36 9.80
CA ILE A 759 0.79 -42.04 10.64
C ILE A 759 2.04 -41.68 9.82
N LYS A 760 2.28 -42.29 8.66
CA LYS A 760 3.44 -41.93 7.82
C LYS A 760 3.31 -40.52 7.23
N LEU A 761 2.08 -40.07 6.97
CA LEU A 761 1.78 -38.71 6.51
C LEU A 761 1.94 -37.67 7.63
N PHE A 762 1.55 -38.03 8.86
CA PHE A 762 1.78 -37.21 10.05
C PHE A 762 3.28 -36.97 10.34
N LYS A 763 4.17 -37.90 9.97
CA LYS A 763 5.64 -37.72 10.15
C LYS A 763 6.29 -36.72 9.20
N ILE A 764 5.64 -36.41 8.07
CA ILE A 764 6.16 -35.46 7.08
C ILE A 764 5.96 -34.02 7.56
N PHE A 765 4.86 -33.75 8.28
CA PHE A 765 4.56 -32.43 8.84
C PHE A 765 4.86 -32.29 10.35
N GLY A 766 4.98 -33.39 11.09
CA GLY A 766 4.96 -33.41 12.56
C GLY A 766 6.21 -33.89 13.29
N LYS A 767 7.40 -34.02 12.66
CA LYS A 767 8.62 -34.32 13.42
C LYS A 767 9.10 -33.09 14.21
N GLY A 768 8.63 -32.97 15.45
CA GLY A 768 9.20 -32.14 16.51
C GLY A 768 10.59 -32.60 16.97
N SER A 769 11.53 -32.82 16.04
CA SER A 769 12.94 -33.00 16.37
C SER A 769 13.65 -31.66 16.35
N ARG A 770 14.39 -31.37 17.44
CA ARG A 770 15.21 -30.18 17.76
C ARG A 770 16.30 -29.79 16.74
N ALA A 771 16.12 -30.00 15.44
CA ALA A 771 17.00 -29.49 14.40
C ALA A 771 16.48 -28.11 13.94
N ALA A 772 17.39 -27.14 13.83
CA ALA A 772 17.10 -25.74 13.51
C ALA A 772 16.21 -25.57 12.26
N PRO A 773 15.22 -24.65 12.28
CA PRO A 773 14.38 -24.40 11.12
C PRO A 773 15.17 -23.62 10.05
N ALA A 774 15.14 -24.09 8.80
CA ALA A 774 15.53 -23.30 7.64
C ALA A 774 14.36 -22.34 7.28
N PRO A 775 14.51 -21.01 7.41
CA PRO A 775 13.36 -20.08 7.50
C PRO A 775 12.77 -19.60 6.15
N ALA A 776 13.13 -20.16 4.98
CA ALA A 776 12.81 -19.55 3.68
C ALA A 776 11.92 -20.37 2.71
N LYS A 777 11.40 -21.54 3.09
CA LYS A 777 10.73 -22.47 2.14
C LYS A 777 9.27 -22.79 2.43
N LYS A 778 8.66 -22.22 3.47
CA LYS A 778 7.32 -22.62 3.96
C LYS A 778 6.15 -21.84 3.34
N ASP A 779 6.33 -20.54 3.05
CA ASP A 779 5.34 -19.71 2.32
C ASP A 779 5.03 -20.24 0.91
N PHE A 780 5.90 -21.13 0.41
CA PHE A 780 5.81 -21.72 -0.91
C PHE A 780 4.52 -22.53 -1.14
N TYR A 781 4.07 -23.33 -0.16
CA TYR A 781 2.94 -24.25 -0.38
C TYR A 781 1.58 -23.57 -0.42
N SER A 782 1.37 -22.55 0.42
CA SER A 782 0.16 -21.71 0.41
C SER A 782 0.15 -20.77 -0.80
N ASP A 783 1.30 -20.20 -1.17
CA ASP A 783 1.43 -19.39 -2.39
C ASP A 783 1.15 -20.19 -3.67
N ILE A 784 1.56 -21.45 -3.73
CA ILE A 784 1.29 -22.34 -4.87
C ILE A 784 -0.17 -22.76 -4.93
N LYS A 785 -0.84 -22.89 -3.78
CA LYS A 785 -2.29 -23.14 -3.74
C LYS A 785 -3.07 -21.94 -4.27
N ALA A 786 -2.57 -20.73 -4.05
CA ALA A 786 -3.06 -19.49 -4.64
C ALA A 786 -2.52 -19.23 -6.07
N ALA A 787 -1.93 -20.23 -6.76
CA ALA A 787 -1.33 -20.04 -8.09
C ALA A 787 -2.28 -19.48 -9.16
N GLY A 788 -3.60 -19.62 -8.98
CA GLY A 788 -4.57 -18.97 -9.88
C GLY A 788 -4.43 -17.44 -9.91
N SER A 789 -4.05 -16.81 -8.79
CA SER A 789 -3.79 -15.36 -8.73
C SER A 789 -2.36 -14.97 -9.08
N ARG A 790 -1.46 -15.94 -9.28
CA ARG A 790 -0.07 -15.64 -9.66
C ARG A 790 0.01 -15.12 -11.09
N PRO A 791 0.89 -14.14 -11.36
CA PRO A 791 1.17 -13.68 -12.72
C PRO A 791 1.73 -14.84 -13.55
N LYS A 792 1.67 -14.68 -14.88
CA LYS A 792 2.23 -15.66 -15.81
C LYS A 792 3.72 -15.85 -15.53
N ALA A 793 4.19 -17.10 -15.44
CA ALA A 793 5.60 -17.36 -15.18
C ALA A 793 6.46 -16.80 -16.33
N PRO A 794 7.61 -16.18 -16.04
CA PRO A 794 8.47 -15.65 -17.10
C PRO A 794 9.06 -16.81 -17.92
N PRO A 795 9.45 -16.57 -19.20
CA PRO A 795 9.96 -17.62 -20.09
C PRO A 795 11.10 -18.45 -19.49
N LYS A 796 12.00 -17.79 -18.74
CA LYS A 796 13.12 -18.45 -18.03
C LYS A 796 12.63 -19.54 -17.07
N SER A 797 11.57 -19.28 -16.31
CA SER A 797 11.01 -20.25 -15.35
C SER A 797 10.36 -21.43 -16.09
N ILE A 798 9.65 -21.16 -17.19
CA ILE A 798 9.09 -22.21 -18.06
C ILE A 798 10.20 -23.11 -18.61
N ASP A 799 11.32 -22.53 -19.06
CA ASP A 799 12.46 -23.28 -19.57
C ASP A 799 13.18 -24.06 -18.46
N ALA A 800 13.33 -23.47 -17.26
CA ALA A 800 13.86 -24.18 -16.09
C ALA A 800 13.00 -25.41 -15.76
N ALA A 801 11.67 -25.25 -15.74
CA ALA A 801 10.74 -26.34 -15.50
C ALA A 801 10.82 -27.44 -16.55
N LYS A 802 10.90 -27.09 -17.85
CA LYS A 802 11.05 -28.08 -18.93
C LYS A 802 12.35 -28.88 -18.83
N ASN A 803 13.41 -28.26 -18.32
CA ASN A 803 14.73 -28.89 -18.15
C ASN A 803 14.90 -29.62 -16.81
N SER A 804 13.94 -29.50 -15.90
CA SER A 804 13.97 -30.13 -14.59
C SER A 804 13.58 -31.61 -14.67
N GLY A 805 14.47 -32.49 -14.20
CA GLY A 805 14.18 -33.92 -14.09
C GLY A 805 13.00 -34.21 -13.15
N MET A 806 12.85 -33.42 -12.08
CA MET A 806 11.76 -33.57 -11.12
C MET A 806 10.43 -33.10 -11.70
N VAL A 807 10.39 -31.94 -12.37
CA VAL A 807 9.17 -31.49 -13.08
C VAL A 807 8.76 -32.52 -14.14
N ALA A 808 9.71 -33.04 -14.92
CA ALA A 808 9.41 -34.07 -15.91
C ALA A 808 8.84 -35.35 -15.28
N LYS A 809 9.29 -35.72 -14.08
CA LYS A 809 8.75 -36.84 -13.29
C LYS A 809 7.32 -36.54 -12.82
N ILE A 810 7.05 -35.35 -12.30
CA ILE A 810 5.71 -34.90 -11.87
C ILE A 810 4.73 -34.87 -13.03
N MET A 811 5.10 -34.26 -14.16
CA MET A 811 4.24 -34.11 -15.35
C MET A 811 3.89 -35.46 -16.01
N LYS A 812 4.66 -36.52 -15.73
CA LYS A 812 4.39 -37.89 -16.19
C LYS A 812 3.73 -38.77 -15.12
N ASP A 813 3.57 -38.26 -13.90
CA ASP A 813 3.01 -39.02 -12.80
C ASP A 813 1.52 -39.26 -13.03
N LYS A 814 1.12 -40.54 -13.09
CA LYS A 814 -0.28 -40.91 -13.32
C LYS A 814 -1.22 -40.27 -12.28
N ARG A 815 -0.80 -40.12 -11.02
CA ARG A 815 -1.64 -39.55 -9.96
C ARG A 815 -1.86 -38.06 -10.18
N PHE A 816 -0.84 -37.34 -10.67
CA PHE A 816 -0.93 -35.93 -11.02
C PHE A 816 -1.83 -35.73 -12.23
N LEU A 817 -1.64 -36.52 -13.30
CA LEU A 817 -2.50 -36.50 -14.47
C LEU A 817 -3.95 -36.87 -14.14
N ASP A 818 -4.18 -37.90 -13.31
CA ASP A 818 -5.52 -38.28 -12.86
C ASP A 818 -6.14 -37.13 -12.04
N CYS A 819 -5.38 -36.42 -11.19
CA CYS A 819 -5.86 -35.23 -10.47
C CYS A 819 -6.25 -34.09 -11.42
N LEU A 820 -5.46 -33.82 -12.46
CA LEU A 820 -5.78 -32.79 -13.47
C LEU A 820 -7.02 -33.15 -14.29
N ALA A 821 -7.17 -34.44 -14.63
CA ALA A 821 -8.24 -34.96 -15.48
C ALA A 821 -9.62 -35.04 -14.79
N VAL A 822 -9.69 -34.95 -13.45
CA VAL A 822 -10.98 -34.94 -12.74
C VAL A 822 -11.81 -33.73 -13.19
N ALA A 823 -12.91 -33.98 -13.90
CA ALA A 823 -13.77 -32.96 -14.48
C ALA A 823 -15.25 -33.12 -14.06
N PRO A 824 -16.00 -32.01 -13.91
CA PRO A 824 -17.40 -32.07 -13.48
C PRO A 824 -18.36 -32.65 -14.53
N ALA A 825 -17.97 -32.67 -15.82
CA ALA A 825 -18.79 -33.24 -16.88
C ALA A 825 -18.99 -34.77 -16.72
N ALA A 826 -18.03 -35.47 -16.12
CA ALA A 826 -18.16 -36.88 -15.77
C ALA A 826 -19.23 -37.10 -14.68
N ALA A 827 -19.43 -36.15 -13.77
CA ALA A 827 -20.41 -36.25 -12.69
C ALA A 827 -21.86 -36.02 -13.15
N ALA A 828 -22.08 -35.15 -14.15
CA ALA A 828 -23.42 -34.88 -14.69
C ALA A 828 -23.92 -35.97 -15.67
N ALA A 829 -23.03 -36.61 -16.42
CA ALA A 829 -23.37 -37.69 -17.35
C ALA A 829 -23.55 -39.07 -16.67
N ALA A 830 -23.09 -39.22 -15.42
CA ALA A 830 -23.12 -40.47 -14.65
C ALA A 830 -24.52 -40.99 -14.28
N THR A 831 -25.61 -40.29 -14.62
CA THR A 831 -26.98 -40.80 -14.39
C THR A 831 -27.42 -41.85 -15.43
N LYS A 832 -26.66 -42.09 -16.51
CA LYS A 832 -27.05 -43.08 -17.55
C LYS A 832 -25.94 -44.00 -18.09
N VAL A 833 -24.67 -43.88 -17.68
CA VAL A 833 -23.58 -44.69 -18.26
C VAL A 833 -23.29 -45.94 -17.41
N LYS A 834 -23.37 -47.12 -18.04
CA LYS A 834 -22.93 -48.39 -17.46
C LYS A 834 -21.40 -48.46 -17.51
N ARG A 835 -20.79 -48.53 -16.31
CA ARG A 835 -19.60 -49.32 -15.92
C ARG A 835 -18.45 -49.31 -16.95
N ASP A 836 -17.56 -48.31 -16.83
CA ASP A 836 -16.08 -48.41 -16.95
C ASP A 836 -15.39 -47.01 -17.00
N ASP A 837 -16.14 -45.90 -16.88
CA ASP A 837 -15.55 -44.55 -16.83
C ASP A 837 -14.91 -44.19 -15.47
N PRO A 838 -13.76 -43.47 -15.49
CA PRO A 838 -12.92 -43.26 -14.34
C PRO A 838 -13.67 -42.46 -13.29
N PRO A 839 -13.55 -42.88 -12.04
CA PRO A 839 -14.37 -42.33 -11.00
C PRO A 839 -13.81 -40.98 -10.56
N ASN A 840 -14.65 -40.21 -9.87
CA ASN A 840 -14.28 -39.04 -9.07
C ASN A 840 -13.27 -39.38 -7.95
N PHE A 841 -12.36 -40.33 -8.16
CA PHE A 841 -11.30 -40.67 -7.24
C PHE A 841 -10.01 -41.07 -7.96
N PHE A 842 -8.91 -40.80 -7.30
CA PHE A 842 -7.59 -41.32 -7.63
C PHE A 842 -6.89 -41.80 -6.36
N ASP A 843 -6.03 -42.81 -6.49
CA ASP A 843 -5.34 -43.41 -5.35
C ASP A 843 -3.92 -42.80 -5.22
N VAL A 844 -3.52 -42.48 -4.00
CA VAL A 844 -2.17 -42.03 -3.65
C VAL A 844 -1.69 -42.89 -2.50
N ASN A 845 -0.76 -43.81 -2.77
CA ASN A 845 -0.31 -44.80 -1.78
C ASN A 845 -1.49 -45.61 -1.22
N GLU A 846 -1.71 -45.62 0.10
CA GLU A 846 -2.83 -46.30 0.78
C GLU A 846 -4.11 -45.44 0.85
N LEU A 847 -4.07 -44.23 0.31
CA LEU A 847 -5.17 -43.27 0.38
C LEU A 847 -5.93 -43.19 -0.94
N ARG A 848 -7.22 -42.94 -0.84
CA ARG A 848 -8.12 -42.67 -1.96
C ARG A 848 -8.61 -41.24 -1.84
N VAL A 849 -8.24 -40.40 -2.79
CA VAL A 849 -8.74 -39.03 -2.89
C VAL A 849 -10.04 -39.08 -3.69
N LYS A 850 -11.15 -38.67 -3.11
CA LYS A 850 -12.45 -38.50 -3.77
C LYS A 850 -12.70 -37.01 -4.00
N VAL A 851 -13.16 -36.66 -5.20
CA VAL A 851 -13.54 -35.30 -5.58
C VAL A 851 -15.05 -35.22 -5.77
N ASP A 852 -15.75 -34.61 -4.82
CA ASP A 852 -17.18 -34.37 -4.87
C ASP A 852 -17.46 -32.91 -5.27
N TRP A 853 -17.73 -32.71 -6.55
CA TRP A 853 -18.07 -31.39 -7.11
C TRP A 853 -19.34 -30.76 -6.53
N ASN A 854 -20.15 -31.54 -5.83
CA ASN A 854 -21.37 -31.07 -5.18
C ASN A 854 -21.23 -30.97 -3.65
N ALA A 855 -20.03 -31.20 -3.11
CA ALA A 855 -19.81 -30.99 -1.68
C ALA A 855 -20.10 -29.52 -1.34
N PRO A 856 -20.92 -29.26 -0.31
CA PRO A 856 -21.11 -27.89 0.16
C PRO A 856 -19.79 -27.37 0.76
N PRO A 857 -19.54 -26.05 0.69
CA PRO A 857 -18.44 -25.45 1.44
C PRO A 857 -18.54 -25.85 2.91
N ASN A 858 -17.49 -26.46 3.45
CA ASN A 858 -17.41 -26.66 4.89
C ASN A 858 -17.03 -25.33 5.55
N ASN A 859 -17.62 -25.07 6.72
CA ASN A 859 -17.45 -23.84 7.47
C ASN A 859 -16.34 -23.95 8.52
N PHE A 860 -15.47 -24.95 8.40
CA PHE A 860 -14.36 -25.09 9.33
C PHE A 860 -13.46 -23.87 9.22
N LYS A 861 -13.18 -23.25 10.37
CA LYS A 861 -12.12 -22.27 10.43
C LYS A 861 -10.81 -23.01 10.16
N ILE A 862 -9.98 -22.42 9.31
CA ILE A 862 -8.62 -22.85 9.09
C ILE A 862 -7.73 -22.00 10.00
N PRO A 863 -6.63 -22.57 10.52
CA PRO A 863 -5.61 -21.75 11.15
C PRO A 863 -5.20 -20.58 10.26
N SER A 864 -4.87 -19.46 10.89
CA SER A 864 -4.22 -18.35 10.20
C SER A 864 -2.92 -18.83 9.55
N TRP A 865 -2.50 -18.17 8.46
CA TRP A 865 -1.29 -18.52 7.71
C TRP A 865 -0.04 -18.51 8.61
N GLU A 866 -0.05 -17.72 9.69
CA GLU A 866 1.02 -17.67 10.71
C GLU A 866 1.23 -18.99 11.47
N TYR A 867 0.26 -19.91 11.37
CA TYR A 867 0.30 -21.22 11.99
C TYR A 867 0.36 -22.36 10.96
N GLU A 868 0.59 -22.07 9.67
CA GLU A 868 0.69 -23.09 8.62
C GLU A 868 1.79 -24.13 8.89
N ASP A 869 2.79 -23.77 9.69
CA ASP A 869 3.89 -24.63 10.05
C ASP A 869 3.71 -25.40 11.37
N ARG A 870 2.54 -25.25 12.00
CA ARG A 870 2.18 -25.90 13.24
C ARG A 870 0.96 -26.76 13.03
N GLN A 871 0.88 -27.80 13.84
CA GLN A 871 -0.26 -28.69 13.85
C GLN A 871 -0.61 -28.98 15.29
N ILE A 872 -1.88 -28.77 15.65
CA ILE A 872 -2.41 -29.25 16.91
C ILE A 872 -2.72 -30.73 16.71
N THR A 873 -2.17 -31.61 17.52
CA THR A 873 -2.48 -33.05 17.51
C THR A 873 -3.03 -33.46 18.86
N VAL A 874 -4.16 -34.15 18.85
CA VAL A 874 -4.81 -34.69 20.05
C VAL A 874 -4.74 -36.21 20.01
N ARG A 875 -4.21 -36.80 21.10
CA ARG A 875 -4.30 -38.24 21.36
C ARG A 875 -5.25 -38.51 22.51
N LEU A 876 -6.02 -39.58 22.37
CA LEU A 876 -6.99 -40.03 23.37
C LEU A 876 -6.69 -41.48 23.78
N GLY A 877 -6.89 -41.81 25.06
CA GLY A 877 -6.78 -43.16 25.59
C GLY A 877 -7.96 -43.52 26.50
N VAL A 878 -8.46 -44.76 26.39
CA VAL A 878 -9.62 -45.27 27.15
C VAL A 878 -9.26 -46.29 28.23
N ASP A 879 -7.97 -46.64 28.36
CA ASP A 879 -7.48 -47.65 29.29
C ASP A 879 -6.11 -47.27 29.85
N THR A 880 -6.07 -46.92 31.15
CA THR A 880 -4.86 -46.51 31.86
C THR A 880 -3.76 -47.56 31.87
N ASP A 881 -4.11 -48.85 31.76
CA ASP A 881 -3.14 -49.94 31.91
C ASP A 881 -2.34 -50.19 30.62
N ASN A 882 -2.87 -49.78 29.48
CA ASN A 882 -2.21 -49.92 28.18
C ASN A 882 -1.60 -48.61 27.67
N ILE A 883 -1.88 -47.47 28.31
CA ILE A 883 -1.33 -46.16 27.98
C ILE A 883 0.20 -46.11 28.12
N PHE A 884 0.79 -46.84 29.08
CA PHE A 884 2.25 -46.88 29.33
C PHE A 884 3.02 -47.82 28.40
N LYS A 885 2.36 -48.55 27.51
CA LYS A 885 3.05 -49.36 26.48
C LYS A 885 3.30 -48.49 25.27
N GLU A 886 4.45 -48.66 24.61
CA GLU A 886 4.73 -48.03 23.31
C GLU A 886 3.53 -48.21 22.36
N GLY A 887 2.80 -47.12 22.07
CA GLY A 887 1.58 -47.13 21.24
C GLY A 887 0.23 -47.11 21.98
N GLY A 888 0.20 -46.83 23.29
CA GLY A 888 -1.02 -46.82 24.12
C GLY A 888 -2.01 -45.69 23.80
N ALA A 889 -1.55 -44.44 23.76
CA ALA A 889 -2.35 -43.32 23.26
C ALA A 889 -2.25 -43.26 21.72
N LYS A 890 -3.39 -43.20 21.02
CA LYS A 890 -3.44 -43.15 19.55
C LYS A 890 -3.76 -41.73 19.10
N ASP A 891 -3.08 -41.29 18.04
CA ASP A 891 -3.46 -40.08 17.31
C ASP A 891 -4.93 -40.19 16.92
N TRP A 892 -5.76 -39.31 17.48
CA TRP A 892 -7.18 -39.24 17.15
C TRP A 892 -7.42 -38.21 16.05
N ALA A 893 -6.97 -36.98 16.28
CA ALA A 893 -7.20 -35.88 15.33
C ALA A 893 -6.08 -34.84 15.32
N SER A 894 -5.92 -34.16 14.18
CA SER A 894 -4.99 -33.04 14.03
C SER A 894 -5.51 -31.90 13.15
N THR A 895 -5.07 -30.66 13.40
CA THR A 895 -5.44 -29.51 12.56
C THR A 895 -4.71 -29.52 11.22
N TYR A 896 -5.28 -28.86 10.20
CA TYR A 896 -4.66 -28.71 8.89
C TYR A 896 -4.90 -27.31 8.34
N PRO A 897 -3.96 -26.73 7.57
CA PRO A 897 -4.10 -25.41 6.94
C PRO A 897 -4.98 -25.42 5.68
N ASP A 898 -5.78 -26.47 5.48
CA ASP A 898 -6.67 -26.64 4.34
C ASP A 898 -8.09 -27.01 4.79
N ARG A 899 -9.05 -26.89 3.87
CA ARG A 899 -10.45 -27.31 4.10
C ARG A 899 -10.72 -28.72 3.57
N ILE A 900 -9.70 -29.52 3.31
CA ILE A 900 -9.87 -30.87 2.76
C ILE A 900 -10.51 -31.75 3.83
N ASN A 901 -11.51 -32.54 3.44
CA ASN A 901 -12.15 -33.47 4.36
C ASN A 901 -11.25 -34.69 4.59
N ARG A 902 -10.65 -34.77 5.78
CA ARG A 902 -9.69 -35.82 6.16
C ARG A 902 -10.21 -36.56 7.40
N PRO A 903 -10.12 -37.90 7.45
CA PRO A 903 -10.28 -38.67 8.67
C PRO A 903 -9.32 -38.17 9.74
N GLY A 904 -9.84 -37.95 10.95
CA GLY A 904 -9.05 -37.37 12.04
C GLY A 904 -8.67 -35.90 11.82
N ARG A 905 -9.47 -35.12 11.09
CA ARG A 905 -9.32 -33.66 11.08
C ARG A 905 -9.82 -33.09 12.41
N LEU A 906 -8.97 -32.29 13.05
CA LEU A 906 -9.31 -31.44 14.19
C LEU A 906 -9.79 -30.10 13.66
N GLU A 907 -10.98 -29.67 14.06
CA GLU A 907 -11.53 -28.40 13.64
C GLU A 907 -10.90 -27.26 14.46
N TYR A 908 -10.19 -26.36 13.78
CA TYR A 908 -9.53 -25.23 14.43
C TYR A 908 -10.56 -24.24 14.94
N GLU A 909 -10.48 -23.89 16.23
CA GLU A 909 -11.37 -22.96 16.91
C GLU A 909 -12.86 -23.24 16.70
N ASN A 910 -13.22 -24.52 16.59
CA ASN A 910 -14.61 -24.97 16.56
C ASN A 910 -14.82 -26.10 17.58
N CYS A 911 -16.04 -26.20 18.12
CA CYS A 911 -16.38 -27.30 19.01
C CYS A 911 -16.49 -28.59 18.22
N GLN A 912 -15.74 -29.61 18.61
CA GLN A 912 -15.72 -30.90 17.96
C GLN A 912 -16.09 -32.01 18.94
N VAL A 913 -17.14 -32.75 18.58
CA VAL A 913 -17.60 -33.93 19.34
C VAL A 913 -16.59 -35.06 19.18
N ILE A 914 -16.22 -35.66 20.30
CA ILE A 914 -15.36 -36.83 20.33
C ILE A 914 -16.18 -38.06 19.87
N PRO A 915 -15.63 -38.97 19.04
CA PRO A 915 -16.36 -40.15 18.57
C PRO A 915 -16.86 -41.03 19.72
N ASP A 916 -17.97 -41.73 19.50
CA ASP A 916 -18.64 -42.58 20.50
C ASP A 916 -17.75 -43.67 21.12
N GLU A 917 -16.68 -44.07 20.43
CA GLU A 917 -15.68 -45.02 20.94
C GLU A 917 -14.84 -44.45 22.10
N PHE A 918 -14.66 -43.13 22.15
CA PHE A 918 -13.93 -42.39 23.18
C PHE A 918 -14.86 -41.62 24.13
N LYS A 919 -16.04 -41.24 23.66
CA LYS A 919 -17.02 -40.43 24.40
C LYS A 919 -17.33 -41.04 25.77
N ASN A 920 -17.17 -40.26 26.84
CA ASN A 920 -17.36 -40.68 28.24
C ASN A 920 -16.57 -41.94 28.65
N LYS A 921 -15.41 -42.16 28.02
CA LYS A 921 -14.50 -43.28 28.29
C LYS A 921 -13.04 -42.85 28.30
N VAL A 922 -12.75 -41.57 28.04
CA VAL A 922 -11.37 -41.10 27.97
C VAL A 922 -10.80 -41.00 29.38
N THR A 923 -9.71 -41.73 29.59
CA THR A 923 -8.97 -41.77 30.85
C THR A 923 -7.60 -41.09 30.75
N ALA A 924 -7.10 -40.82 29.53
CA ALA A 924 -5.92 -40.00 29.29
C ALA A 924 -5.98 -39.23 27.97
N VAL A 925 -5.25 -38.12 27.92
CA VAL A 925 -5.25 -37.21 26.79
C VAL A 925 -3.90 -36.49 26.65
N GLU A 926 -3.53 -36.21 25.41
CA GLU A 926 -2.29 -35.54 25.05
C GLU A 926 -2.60 -34.49 23.97
N THR A 927 -2.11 -33.25 24.15
CA THR A 927 -2.18 -32.18 23.14
C THR A 927 -0.78 -31.71 22.79
N TRP A 928 -0.46 -31.71 21.49
CA TRP A 928 0.80 -31.20 20.94
C TRP A 928 0.58 -30.08 19.94
N GLY A 929 1.51 -29.14 19.91
CA GLY A 929 1.57 -28.06 18.93
C GLY A 929 0.52 -26.97 19.12
N GLY A 930 -0.10 -26.87 20.29
CA GLY A 930 -1.15 -25.88 20.57
C GLY A 930 -1.88 -26.13 21.89
N CYS A 931 -3.06 -25.55 22.02
CA CYS A 931 -3.92 -25.69 23.19
C CYS A 931 -5.30 -26.26 22.84
N CYS A 932 -5.78 -27.21 23.64
CA CYS A 932 -7.15 -27.72 23.57
C CYS A 932 -7.88 -27.61 24.92
N ALA A 933 -9.11 -27.11 24.87
CA ALA A 933 -10.08 -27.09 25.96
C ALA A 933 -11.06 -28.25 25.81
N TYR A 934 -11.43 -28.88 26.92
CA TYR A 934 -12.23 -30.11 26.96
C TYR A 934 -13.52 -29.91 27.75
N TYR A 935 -14.58 -30.56 27.27
CA TYR A 935 -15.95 -30.30 27.72
C TYR A 935 -16.72 -31.59 28.02
N LYS A 936 -17.61 -31.50 29.02
CA LYS A 936 -18.51 -32.60 29.42
C LYS A 936 -19.78 -32.71 28.59
N ASP A 937 -20.01 -31.78 27.66
CA ASP A 937 -21.11 -31.82 26.71
C ASP A 937 -20.59 -31.77 25.27
N ASN A 938 -21.50 -31.93 24.31
CA ASN A 938 -21.19 -32.06 22.90
C ASN A 938 -21.16 -30.72 22.14
N ASP A 939 -21.45 -29.60 22.80
CA ASP A 939 -21.56 -28.27 22.21
C ASP A 939 -20.65 -27.22 22.87
N CYS A 940 -19.72 -27.67 23.72
CA CYS A 940 -18.68 -26.86 24.35
C CYS A 940 -19.24 -25.63 25.07
N LYS A 941 -20.29 -25.80 25.88
CA LYS A 941 -20.84 -24.69 26.66
C LYS A 941 -19.84 -24.20 27.71
N ASP A 942 -19.92 -22.92 28.04
CA ASP A 942 -19.11 -22.33 29.11
C ASP A 942 -19.25 -23.08 30.45
N THR A 943 -20.45 -23.58 30.76
CA THR A 943 -20.76 -24.32 32.00
C THR A 943 -20.32 -25.79 31.99
N SER A 944 -19.87 -26.28 30.84
CA SER A 944 -19.42 -27.65 30.62
C SER A 944 -17.91 -27.77 30.50
N PHE A 945 -17.19 -26.64 30.55
CA PHE A 945 -15.74 -26.60 30.60
C PHE A 945 -15.20 -27.47 31.75
N MET A 946 -14.26 -28.36 31.41
CA MET A 946 -13.59 -29.23 32.37
C MET A 946 -12.18 -28.70 32.67
N PHE A 947 -11.33 -28.65 31.65
CA PHE A 947 -9.95 -28.18 31.73
C PHE A 947 -9.41 -27.82 30.34
N ALA A 948 -8.29 -27.10 30.32
CA ALA A 948 -7.53 -26.77 29.11
C ALA A 948 -6.07 -27.21 29.29
N MET A 949 -5.41 -27.61 28.20
CA MET A 949 -3.99 -27.94 28.21
C MET A 949 -3.28 -27.41 26.98
N THR A 950 -2.05 -26.93 27.18
CA THR A 950 -1.15 -26.47 26.10
C THR A 950 0.09 -27.34 26.12
N ASP A 951 0.43 -27.93 24.96
CA ASP A 951 1.67 -28.70 24.75
C ASP A 951 2.02 -29.64 25.91
N ARG A 952 1.02 -30.40 26.34
CA ARG A 952 1.07 -31.18 27.57
C ARG A 952 0.38 -32.52 27.38
N GLU A 953 0.88 -33.47 28.16
CA GLU A 953 0.30 -34.77 28.35
C GLU A 953 -0.30 -34.91 29.76
N ASP A 954 -1.51 -35.48 29.83
CA ASP A 954 -2.10 -35.96 31.06
C ASP A 954 -2.43 -37.45 30.94
N TRP A 955 -1.48 -38.24 31.43
CA TRP A 955 -1.50 -39.71 31.41
C TRP A 955 -2.65 -40.34 32.20
N LYS A 956 -3.29 -39.59 33.10
CA LYS A 956 -4.46 -40.06 33.86
C LYS A 956 -5.31 -38.90 34.34
N LEU A 957 -6.45 -38.70 33.69
CA LEU A 957 -7.48 -37.78 34.15
C LEU A 957 -7.95 -38.17 35.56
N LYS A 958 -8.13 -37.16 36.43
CA LYS A 958 -8.48 -37.36 37.84
C LYS A 958 -9.88 -36.83 38.14
N GLY A 959 -10.52 -37.44 39.14
CA GLY A 959 -11.82 -37.00 39.65
C GLY A 959 -12.89 -37.02 38.55
N ASP A 960 -13.73 -35.98 38.55
CA ASP A 960 -14.86 -35.83 37.62
C ASP A 960 -14.41 -35.58 36.16
N HIS A 961 -13.11 -35.51 35.88
CA HIS A 961 -12.60 -35.39 34.51
C HIS A 961 -12.45 -36.73 33.80
N ASN A 962 -12.32 -37.81 34.57
CA ASN A 962 -12.18 -39.17 34.05
C ASN A 962 -13.54 -39.67 33.51
N ASP A 963 -13.57 -40.23 32.30
CA ASP A 963 -14.78 -40.83 31.70
C ASP A 963 -15.97 -39.89 31.49
N ASN A 964 -15.75 -38.56 31.44
CA ASN A 964 -16.83 -37.57 31.31
C ASN A 964 -16.69 -36.64 30.10
N MET A 965 -15.68 -36.88 29.24
CA MET A 965 -15.38 -35.98 28.13
C MET A 965 -16.22 -36.32 26.89
N GLU A 966 -16.87 -35.31 26.31
CA GLU A 966 -17.73 -35.44 25.14
C GLU A 966 -17.27 -34.60 23.94
N ALA A 967 -16.63 -33.46 24.17
CA ALA A 967 -16.14 -32.58 23.12
C ALA A 967 -14.87 -31.83 23.50
N LEU A 968 -14.29 -31.16 22.51
CA LEU A 968 -13.12 -30.30 22.67
C LEU A 968 -13.12 -29.15 21.67
N TRP A 969 -12.30 -28.16 21.98
CA TRP A 969 -12.08 -26.96 21.17
C TRP A 969 -10.60 -26.61 21.21
N CYS A 970 -9.96 -26.34 20.07
CA CYS A 970 -8.50 -26.15 20.01
C CYS A 970 -8.07 -24.88 19.27
N THR A 971 -6.96 -24.28 19.72
CA THR A 971 -6.33 -23.08 19.14
C THR A 971 -4.79 -23.13 19.29
N PHE A 972 -4.07 -22.35 18.48
CA PHE A 972 -2.62 -22.16 18.64
C PHE A 972 -2.29 -21.12 19.71
N GLU A 973 -3.28 -20.35 20.15
CA GLU A 973 -3.12 -19.37 21.22
C GLU A 973 -2.87 -20.06 22.57
N ALA A 974 -1.95 -19.49 23.35
CA ALA A 974 -1.67 -19.95 24.70
C ALA A 974 -2.94 -19.90 25.58
N ASN A 975 -3.03 -20.82 26.55
CA ASN A 975 -4.16 -20.92 27.47
C ASN A 975 -5.53 -21.09 26.79
N CYS A 976 -5.55 -21.58 25.55
CA CYS A 976 -6.78 -21.87 24.81
C CYS A 976 -7.65 -20.63 24.64
N LYS A 977 -7.02 -19.46 24.44
CA LYS A 977 -7.73 -18.19 24.34
C LYS A 977 -8.81 -18.25 23.26
N GLY A 978 -10.04 -17.86 23.63
CA GLY A 978 -11.20 -17.90 22.75
C GLY A 978 -12.08 -19.14 22.92
N ALA A 979 -11.62 -20.15 23.67
CA ALA A 979 -12.42 -21.30 24.05
C ALA A 979 -13.56 -20.89 25.01
N PRO A 980 -14.80 -21.36 24.78
CA PRO A 980 -15.91 -21.19 25.72
C PRO A 980 -15.56 -21.62 27.15
N GLY A 981 -15.90 -20.81 28.15
CA GLY A 981 -15.73 -21.12 29.59
C GLY A 981 -14.29 -21.14 30.13
N VAL A 982 -13.26 -20.98 29.30
CA VAL A 982 -11.87 -20.94 29.76
C VAL A 982 -11.60 -19.59 30.47
N PRO A 983 -11.08 -19.58 31.72
CA PRO A 983 -10.73 -18.35 32.41
C PRO A 983 -9.70 -17.52 31.62
N ALA A 984 -9.98 -16.22 31.48
CA ALA A 984 -9.17 -15.28 30.71
C ALA A 984 -7.76 -15.05 31.29
#